data_AF-A0A2K2VXF8-F1
#
_entry.id   AF-A0A2K2VXF8-F1
#
_cell.length_a   1.000
_cell.length_b   1.000
_cell.length_c   1.000
_cell.angle_alpha   90.00
_cell.angle_beta   90.00
_cell.angle_gamma   90.00
#
_symmetry.space_group_name_H-M   'P 1'
#
loop_
_entity.id
_entity.type
_entity.pdbx_description
1 polymer ?
#
loop_
_entity_poly.entity_id
_entity_poly.type
_entity_poly.pdbx_seq_one_letter_code
_entity_poly.pdbx_strand_id
1 'polypeptide(L)'
;MENIEKLSLLGFPPALLREIYLIVVGHTTMGRITFGKLPEKTLKSTTDQAKHKSLEEVADLLRIIRLLSMSEIAASLRDKLTKEQGKELFSLYDQAIWIAADPLLDWEILHDQKIADLGGAQNLAVRQMLKLFNLFEYLGSWTDIADKGPFQKEALAHYSSHKLEQIDQVLELISITNEFKERFYEREAFSRPYFFRKLLNCQFHGTGHIFPMLGTRAGFILLWITISASPGNVINFNPLLSYERHDSQERLEKVRKRLEALVPEQLHFNYLTSTRKTLSQGLPAFIFTSGIQLRYNAQNQTTEVIFIDVMDNLRKMEPMLQSFRDRLIPEIPISELRETDRLFRELHSYDQHLQQLTLETGMNTEALAQQKAEIGLCCSRLEELFAQKLFLPQRVFDTLEIIHEHCPSIGRRILTEFWELDRIKPTKKTHAGETIAAYVLRCLKKFQALVTKNREALQNTEIFLQLAQQQFGAMTGEAIGISNVQIDILEEVVARISTRPELMEALSAALIFQEIGKLPLYLEEYRSLSHSNTHGVAGAEILRRQTLLQRLGMDEDTSSLTNSLVEVHGLMGHVLLGEVALPALDLVTSSGDEQLFEAFFLHSVLAAAAYREAIMVEDLLDRFLDLRQVGLDVIRGETSWQSYLDEEFEEKGRSLLTDMDTTGSVQGQLALVPEWGSLADKHSHHLKGKDTAAIERLFRLVGLPDIDFVDTQMKILDRPVSFIYHKKGLKSTGLKRFEEDLHKAMVVHKAVMDLADTIRRYLLDQLNPSRDSIRIYGLEYVAQHLTPENWLKLLILGFRGLAQFCPGNGRPRVIDLHDLSVIIDLRYQAIAEELATLPTDRLFEDSRLLSRLTKASVGIILLYNSDEGVAKPFYQDRLQLQLLLEQMQDQQEISPLKNLYHRELKKLKNYTYHTEDYQKLLSDSFHKRLQKLIEQAIKNLQKKMRQQRSFSAIERVFDELMALAEENAFSEEQIQLITDMYEFNRDRLRSRRLEAIYEEIHGCSTTAELFELWQTIRLELMNNQSHLGKEFADLITSRFDQQLKQLERS
;
A
#
# COMPACT_ATOMS: atom_id res chain seq x y z
N MET A 1 10.87 20.88 -10.19
CA MET A 1 9.43 21.26 -10.05
C MET A 1 9.16 21.96 -8.72
N GLU A 2 9.71 21.51 -7.60
CA GLU A 2 9.47 22.09 -6.24
C GLU A 2 9.84 23.57 -6.08
N ASN A 3 10.80 24.08 -6.86
CA ASN A 3 11.20 25.49 -6.81
C ASN A 3 10.47 26.38 -7.84
N ILE A 4 9.45 25.86 -8.56
CA ILE A 4 8.71 26.64 -9.58
C ILE A 4 8.02 27.85 -8.96
N GLU A 5 7.46 27.72 -7.76
CA GLU A 5 6.86 28.86 -7.05
C GLU A 5 7.91 29.92 -6.68
N LYS A 6 9.12 29.50 -6.25
CA LYS A 6 10.23 30.43 -5.97
C LYS A 6 10.75 31.11 -7.24
N LEU A 7 10.83 30.38 -8.35
CA LEU A 7 11.24 30.92 -9.66
C LEU A 7 10.19 31.85 -10.26
N SER A 8 8.91 31.69 -9.90
CA SER A 8 7.84 32.58 -10.35
C SER A 8 7.97 34.01 -9.82
N LEU A 9 8.73 34.20 -8.73
CA LEU A 9 9.10 35.52 -8.20
C LEU A 9 9.99 36.34 -9.17
N LEU A 10 10.56 35.71 -10.20
CA LEU A 10 11.30 36.38 -11.28
C LEU A 10 10.39 36.96 -12.39
N GLY A 11 9.06 36.96 -12.19
CA GLY A 11 8.09 37.55 -13.12
C GLY A 11 7.54 36.59 -14.18
N PHE A 12 7.87 35.29 -14.11
CA PHE A 12 7.32 34.27 -15.02
C PHE A 12 6.22 33.44 -14.33
N PRO A 13 5.07 33.19 -14.98
CA PRO A 13 4.02 32.34 -14.41
C PRO A 13 4.50 30.90 -14.15
N PRO A 14 4.08 30.24 -13.06
CA PRO A 14 4.44 28.84 -12.75
C PRO A 14 4.22 27.84 -13.89
N ALA A 15 3.13 28.00 -14.65
CA ALA A 15 2.82 27.16 -15.80
C ALA A 15 3.80 27.35 -16.97
N LEU A 16 4.26 28.59 -17.19
CA LEU A 16 5.27 28.90 -18.20
C LEU A 16 6.63 28.33 -17.81
N LEU A 17 7.00 28.44 -16.52
CA LEU A 17 8.21 27.82 -15.98
C LEU A 17 8.17 26.29 -16.08
N ARG A 18 6.98 25.68 -15.91
CA ARG A 18 6.77 24.24 -16.12
C ARG A 18 6.97 23.83 -17.57
N GLU A 19 6.41 24.58 -18.53
CA GLU A 19 6.58 24.27 -19.94
C GLU A 19 8.03 24.50 -20.38
N ILE A 20 8.67 25.60 -19.96
CA ILE A 20 10.11 25.86 -20.20
C ILE A 20 10.96 24.74 -19.62
N TYR A 21 10.66 24.26 -18.41
CA TYR A 21 11.34 23.10 -17.84
C TYR A 21 11.15 21.87 -18.71
N LEU A 22 9.92 21.55 -19.12
CA LEU A 22 9.60 20.41 -20.00
C LEU A 22 10.30 20.50 -21.36
N ILE A 23 10.47 21.71 -21.91
CA ILE A 23 11.26 21.98 -23.11
C ILE A 23 12.74 21.64 -22.87
N VAL A 24 13.32 22.10 -21.76
CA VAL A 24 14.73 21.85 -21.40
C VAL A 24 15.00 20.37 -21.17
N VAL A 25 14.05 19.62 -20.59
CA VAL A 25 14.18 18.16 -20.39
C VAL A 25 13.68 17.31 -21.58
N GLY A 26 13.28 17.91 -22.71
CA GLY A 26 12.97 17.16 -23.94
C GLY A 26 11.59 16.48 -23.96
N HIS A 27 10.57 17.07 -23.33
CA HIS A 27 9.26 16.48 -23.12
C HIS A 27 8.08 17.45 -23.34
N THR A 28 8.09 18.21 -24.44
CA THR A 28 7.02 19.19 -24.73
C THR A 28 5.67 18.53 -25.01
N THR A 29 4.57 19.14 -24.55
CA THR A 29 3.23 18.60 -24.77
C THR A 29 2.87 18.65 -26.26
N MET A 30 3.16 19.78 -26.91
CA MET A 30 2.92 19.94 -28.36
C MET A 30 3.76 18.96 -29.18
N GLY A 31 5.07 18.82 -28.90
CA GLY A 31 5.91 17.90 -29.65
C GLY A 31 5.46 16.44 -29.49
N ARG A 32 5.09 16.01 -28.28
CA ARG A 32 4.58 14.65 -28.06
C ARG A 32 3.26 14.37 -28.78
N ILE A 33 2.36 15.34 -28.90
CA ILE A 33 1.13 15.20 -29.70
C ILE A 33 1.46 15.13 -31.20
N THR A 34 2.39 15.97 -31.69
CA THR A 34 2.85 15.96 -33.08
C THR A 34 3.35 14.58 -33.51
N PHE A 35 4.10 13.88 -32.65
CA PHE A 35 4.57 12.50 -32.91
C PHE A 35 3.56 11.39 -32.59
N GLY A 36 2.30 11.76 -32.34
CA GLY A 36 1.23 10.82 -32.04
C GLY A 36 1.35 10.09 -30.69
N LYS A 37 2.25 10.56 -29.81
CA LYS A 37 2.49 9.99 -28.48
C LYS A 37 1.45 10.43 -27.46
N LEU A 38 0.76 11.52 -27.71
CA LEU A 38 -0.30 12.04 -26.85
C LEU A 38 -1.54 12.33 -27.69
N PRO A 39 -2.73 12.10 -27.13
CA PRO A 39 -3.96 12.66 -27.67
C PRO A 39 -3.90 14.19 -27.65
N GLU A 40 -4.43 14.82 -28.68
CA GLU A 40 -4.42 16.29 -28.83
C GLU A 40 -5.10 17.01 -27.65
N LYS A 41 -6.13 16.38 -27.07
CA LYS A 41 -6.82 16.84 -25.84
C LYS A 41 -5.94 17.07 -24.62
N THR A 42 -4.70 16.58 -24.63
CA THR A 42 -3.73 16.85 -23.54
C THR A 42 -3.33 18.34 -23.48
N LEU A 43 -3.57 19.12 -24.55
CA LEU A 43 -3.32 20.58 -24.53
C LEU A 43 -4.39 21.40 -23.82
N LYS A 44 -5.51 20.81 -23.40
CA LYS A 44 -6.66 21.51 -22.79
C LYS A 44 -6.26 22.44 -21.64
N SER A 45 -5.38 21.99 -20.72
CA SER A 45 -4.91 22.83 -19.60
C SER A 45 -4.13 24.07 -20.05
N THR A 46 -3.35 23.95 -21.13
CA THR A 46 -2.53 25.05 -21.67
C THR A 46 -3.41 26.05 -22.42
N THR A 47 -4.42 25.55 -23.15
CA THR A 47 -5.39 26.39 -23.86
C THR A 47 -6.38 27.06 -22.91
N ASP A 48 -6.85 26.38 -21.86
CA ASP A 48 -7.80 26.93 -20.87
C ASP A 48 -7.17 28.03 -20.00
N GLN A 49 -5.88 27.92 -19.64
CA GLN A 49 -5.18 29.02 -18.96
C GLN A 49 -4.96 30.24 -19.86
N ALA A 50 -4.86 30.01 -21.18
CA ALA A 50 -4.75 31.07 -22.15
C ALA A 50 -6.10 31.78 -22.35
N LYS A 51 -7.25 31.10 -22.20
CA LYS A 51 -8.60 31.72 -22.34
C LYS A 51 -8.84 32.96 -21.48
N HIS A 52 -8.14 33.11 -20.34
CA HIS A 52 -8.26 34.26 -19.45
C HIS A 52 -7.35 35.45 -19.79
N LYS A 53 -6.59 35.36 -20.88
CA LYS A 53 -5.67 36.40 -21.35
C LYS A 53 -6.24 37.12 -22.57
N SER A 54 -5.71 38.30 -22.89
CA SER A 54 -6.09 38.94 -24.15
C SER A 54 -5.67 38.07 -25.33
N LEU A 55 -6.36 38.18 -26.47
CA LEU A 55 -6.10 37.33 -27.64
C LEU A 55 -4.66 37.49 -28.18
N GLU A 56 -4.07 38.68 -28.03
CA GLU A 56 -2.66 38.95 -28.31
C GLU A 56 -1.72 38.20 -27.36
N GLU A 57 -2.03 38.21 -26.06
CA GLU A 57 -1.28 37.47 -25.04
C GLU A 57 -1.40 35.95 -25.20
N VAL A 58 -2.55 35.44 -25.65
CA VAL A 58 -2.77 34.02 -25.99
C VAL A 58 -1.92 33.61 -27.18
N ALA A 59 -1.97 34.41 -28.25
CA ALA A 59 -1.21 34.15 -29.47
C ALA A 59 0.29 34.17 -29.19
N ASP A 60 0.78 35.15 -28.42
CA ASP A 60 2.19 35.25 -28.03
C ASP A 60 2.64 34.11 -27.12
N LEU A 61 1.84 33.74 -26.12
CA LEU A 61 2.14 32.62 -25.23
C LEU A 61 2.29 31.31 -26.02
N LEU A 62 1.27 30.95 -26.81
CA LEU A 62 1.31 29.73 -27.59
C LEU A 62 2.42 29.80 -28.66
N ARG A 63 2.75 30.99 -29.19
CA ARG A 63 3.81 31.18 -30.20
C ARG A 63 5.17 30.82 -29.62
N ILE A 64 5.43 31.26 -28.38
CA ILE A 64 6.64 30.91 -27.64
C ILE A 64 6.69 29.39 -27.41
N ILE A 65 5.59 28.78 -26.94
CA ILE A 65 5.51 27.33 -26.72
C ILE A 65 5.77 26.55 -28.01
N ARG A 66 5.19 26.98 -29.14
CA ARG A 66 5.43 26.36 -30.46
C ARG A 66 6.90 26.43 -30.87
N LEU A 67 7.55 27.61 -30.77
CA LEU A 67 8.95 27.79 -31.18
C LEU A 67 9.91 26.98 -30.31
N LEU A 68 9.63 26.92 -29.02
CA LEU A 68 10.41 26.12 -28.07
C LEU A 68 10.19 24.61 -28.29
N SER A 69 8.95 24.18 -28.56
CA SER A 69 8.65 22.79 -28.92
C SER A 69 9.32 22.37 -30.23
N MET A 70 9.35 23.26 -31.23
CA MET A 70 10.05 23.03 -32.48
C MET A 70 11.57 22.88 -32.26
N SER A 71 12.13 23.69 -31.36
CA SER A 71 13.55 23.62 -30.98
C SER A 71 13.89 22.31 -30.25
N GLU A 72 13.01 21.87 -29.34
CA GLU A 72 13.14 20.59 -28.63
C GLU A 72 13.05 19.39 -29.58
N ILE A 73 12.07 19.38 -30.49
CA ILE A 73 11.95 18.32 -31.50
C ILE A 73 13.22 18.28 -32.37
N ALA A 74 13.71 19.45 -32.83
CA ALA A 74 14.92 19.52 -33.65
C ALA A 74 16.18 19.05 -32.90
N ALA A 75 16.23 19.22 -31.57
CA ALA A 75 17.34 18.76 -30.73
C ALA A 75 17.25 17.27 -30.37
N SER A 76 16.04 16.70 -30.29
CA SER A 76 15.81 15.29 -29.94
C SER A 76 15.87 14.35 -31.16
N LEU A 77 15.59 14.87 -32.35
CA LEU A 77 15.79 14.14 -33.61
C LEU A 77 17.29 14.04 -33.94
N ARG A 78 17.73 12.87 -34.42
CA ARG A 78 19.09 12.69 -34.97
C ARG A 78 19.25 13.28 -36.38
N ASP A 79 18.14 13.73 -36.97
CA ASP A 79 18.00 14.25 -38.34
C ASP A 79 17.27 15.61 -38.35
N LYS A 80 17.23 16.27 -39.50
CA LYS A 80 16.54 17.56 -39.68
C LYS A 80 15.02 17.41 -39.56
N LEU A 81 14.39 18.33 -38.83
CA LEU A 81 12.92 18.47 -38.78
C LEU A 81 12.35 18.68 -40.19
N THR A 82 11.42 17.82 -40.59
CA THR A 82 10.79 17.89 -41.92
C THR A 82 9.67 18.94 -41.99
N LYS A 83 9.36 19.42 -43.20
CA LYS A 83 8.26 20.38 -43.42
C LYS A 83 6.91 19.82 -42.96
N GLU A 84 6.66 18.52 -43.14
CA GLU A 84 5.39 17.89 -42.76
C GLU A 84 5.25 17.70 -41.25
N GLN A 85 6.35 17.36 -40.55
CA GLN A 85 6.38 17.40 -39.07
C GLN A 85 6.13 18.81 -38.54
N GLY A 86 6.72 19.82 -39.18
CA GLY A 86 6.47 21.24 -38.88
C GLY A 86 5.02 21.64 -39.13
N LYS A 87 4.43 21.28 -40.28
CA LYS A 87 3.01 21.57 -40.57
C LYS A 87 2.07 20.94 -39.55
N GLU A 88 2.34 19.72 -39.12
CA GLU A 88 1.52 19.06 -38.09
C GLU A 88 1.62 19.79 -36.74
N LEU A 89 2.82 20.25 -36.34
CA LEU A 89 3.01 21.08 -35.15
C LEU A 89 2.31 22.44 -35.26
N PHE A 90 2.38 23.09 -36.43
CA PHE A 90 1.73 24.38 -36.68
C PHE A 90 0.20 24.22 -36.70
N SER A 91 -0.32 23.16 -37.33
CA SER A 91 -1.75 22.86 -37.33
C SER A 91 -2.27 22.61 -35.91
N LEU A 92 -1.50 21.91 -35.08
CA LEU A 92 -1.81 21.72 -33.66
C LEU A 92 -1.80 23.03 -32.88
N TYR A 93 -0.87 23.93 -33.17
CA TYR A 93 -0.83 25.27 -32.58
C TYR A 93 -2.04 26.11 -32.98
N ASP A 94 -2.44 26.07 -34.26
CA ASP A 94 -3.61 26.81 -34.74
C ASP A 94 -4.89 26.30 -34.06
N GLN A 95 -5.02 24.98 -33.93
CA GLN A 95 -6.09 24.34 -33.16
C GLN A 95 -6.07 24.75 -31.69
N ALA A 96 -4.88 24.88 -31.08
CA ALA A 96 -4.73 25.34 -29.71
C ALA A 96 -5.13 26.81 -29.54
N ILE A 97 -4.81 27.68 -30.50
CA ILE A 97 -5.29 29.08 -30.49
C ILE A 97 -6.81 29.11 -30.64
N TRP A 98 -7.37 28.34 -31.57
CA TRP A 98 -8.82 28.31 -31.77
C TRP A 98 -9.54 27.88 -30.50
N ILE A 99 -9.04 26.84 -29.83
CA ILE A 99 -9.60 26.38 -28.55
C ILE A 99 -9.35 27.40 -27.42
N ALA A 100 -8.25 28.17 -27.44
CA ALA A 100 -7.98 29.19 -26.43
C ALA A 100 -8.72 30.52 -26.68
N ALA A 101 -9.08 30.80 -27.92
CA ALA A 101 -9.78 32.02 -28.34
C ALA A 101 -11.30 31.84 -28.36
N ASP A 102 -11.77 30.59 -28.53
CA ASP A 102 -13.18 30.23 -28.56
C ASP A 102 -13.57 29.42 -27.30
N PRO A 103 -14.36 30.01 -26.37
CA PRO A 103 -14.80 29.34 -25.16
C PRO A 103 -15.66 28.08 -25.41
N LEU A 104 -16.29 27.97 -26.59
CA LEU A 104 -17.23 26.91 -26.96
C LEU A 104 -16.56 25.76 -27.75
N LEU A 105 -15.35 25.99 -28.26
CA LEU A 105 -14.56 24.97 -28.93
C LEU A 105 -13.65 24.29 -27.91
N ASP A 106 -13.73 22.96 -27.86
CA ASP A 106 -12.84 22.17 -27.02
C ASP A 106 -12.23 21.01 -27.81
N TRP A 107 -11.22 20.38 -27.20
CA TRP A 107 -10.46 19.33 -27.87
C TRP A 107 -11.26 18.05 -28.13
N GLU A 108 -12.36 17.78 -27.42
CA GLU A 108 -13.19 16.59 -27.66
C GLU A 108 -14.06 16.78 -28.89
N ILE A 109 -14.69 17.95 -29.01
CA ILE A 109 -15.47 18.35 -30.19
C ILE A 109 -14.60 18.31 -31.45
N LEU A 110 -13.38 18.84 -31.38
CA LEU A 110 -12.42 18.81 -32.49
C LEU A 110 -12.00 17.37 -32.87
N HIS A 111 -11.89 16.47 -31.88
CA HIS A 111 -11.49 15.08 -32.11
C HIS A 111 -12.59 14.26 -32.80
N ASP A 112 -13.84 14.41 -32.37
CA ASP A 112 -14.99 13.75 -32.98
C ASP A 112 -15.25 14.24 -34.41
N GLN A 113 -15.03 15.55 -34.65
CA GLN A 113 -15.01 16.12 -36.00
C GLN A 113 -13.96 15.42 -36.87
N LYS A 114 -12.71 15.29 -36.41
CA LYS A 114 -11.65 14.58 -37.15
C LYS A 114 -11.97 13.10 -37.44
N ILE A 115 -12.66 12.41 -36.53
CA ILE A 115 -13.08 11.01 -36.75
C ILE A 115 -14.12 10.93 -37.87
N ALA A 116 -15.10 11.85 -37.86
CA ALA A 116 -16.11 11.93 -38.89
C ALA A 116 -15.50 12.29 -40.25
N ASP A 117 -14.59 13.28 -40.27
CA ASP A 117 -13.95 13.79 -41.48
C ASP A 117 -13.11 12.74 -42.21
N LEU A 118 -12.43 11.84 -41.49
CA LEU A 118 -11.60 10.79 -42.10
C LEU A 118 -12.37 9.51 -42.46
N GLY A 119 -13.70 9.49 -42.36
CA GLY A 119 -14.51 8.32 -42.72
C GLY A 119 -14.49 7.21 -41.68
N GLY A 120 -14.15 7.54 -40.43
CA GLY A 120 -14.25 6.64 -39.28
C GLY A 120 -12.97 6.51 -38.46
N ALA A 121 -13.14 5.97 -37.25
CA ALA A 121 -12.06 5.85 -36.27
C ALA A 121 -10.88 4.99 -36.76
N GLN A 122 -11.12 4.04 -37.66
CA GLN A 122 -10.06 3.25 -38.29
C GLN A 122 -9.06 4.14 -39.03
N ASN A 123 -9.55 5.07 -39.85
CA ASN A 123 -8.72 5.90 -40.70
C ASN A 123 -7.94 6.93 -39.88
N LEU A 124 -8.58 7.55 -38.88
CA LEU A 124 -7.85 8.42 -37.94
C LEU A 124 -6.78 7.64 -37.15
N ALA A 125 -7.06 6.38 -36.78
CA ALA A 125 -6.08 5.53 -36.10
C ALA A 125 -4.91 5.13 -37.00
N VAL A 126 -5.14 4.83 -38.28
CA VAL A 126 -4.07 4.61 -39.26
C VAL A 126 -3.21 5.87 -39.43
N ARG A 127 -3.85 7.05 -39.57
CA ARG A 127 -3.12 8.34 -39.56
C ARG A 127 -2.26 8.49 -38.31
N GLN A 128 -2.75 8.11 -37.14
CA GLN A 128 -1.98 8.18 -35.90
C GLN A 128 -0.83 7.17 -35.86
N MET A 129 -1.04 5.94 -36.32
CA MET A 129 0.02 4.93 -36.43
C MET A 129 1.14 5.38 -37.36
N LEU A 130 0.81 6.01 -38.51
CA LEU A 130 1.81 6.59 -39.41
C LEU A 130 2.72 7.60 -38.69
N LYS A 131 2.21 8.39 -37.74
CA LYS A 131 3.07 9.27 -36.90
C LYS A 131 4.02 8.48 -36.01
N LEU A 132 3.56 7.39 -35.40
CA LEU A 132 4.37 6.51 -34.53
C LEU A 132 5.50 5.82 -35.30
N PHE A 133 5.26 5.46 -36.56
CA PHE A 133 6.26 4.90 -37.48
C PHE A 133 7.11 5.95 -38.18
N ASN A 134 6.92 7.25 -37.89
CA ASN A 134 7.64 8.38 -38.50
C ASN A 134 7.38 8.58 -40.01
N LEU A 135 6.15 8.32 -40.47
CA LEU A 135 5.68 8.42 -41.86
C LEU A 135 4.79 9.67 -42.09
N PHE A 136 5.28 10.84 -41.69
CA PHE A 136 4.52 12.11 -41.67
C PHE A 136 4.06 12.60 -43.05
N GLU A 137 4.76 12.24 -44.12
CA GLU A 137 4.49 12.77 -45.46
C GLU A 137 3.16 12.29 -46.05
N TYR A 138 2.56 11.23 -45.50
CA TYR A 138 1.38 10.56 -46.05
C TYR A 138 0.14 10.68 -45.17
N LEU A 139 0.21 11.44 -44.07
CA LEU A 139 -0.86 11.51 -43.06
C LEU A 139 -2.23 11.89 -43.63
N GLY A 140 -2.27 12.74 -44.66
CA GLY A 140 -3.50 13.26 -45.27
C GLY A 140 -3.80 12.72 -46.67
N SER A 141 -3.07 11.69 -47.13
CA SER A 141 -3.20 11.15 -48.49
C SER A 141 -3.17 9.62 -48.55
N TRP A 142 -2.85 8.92 -47.46
CA TRP A 142 -2.66 7.47 -47.42
C TRP A 142 -3.89 6.66 -47.86
N THR A 143 -5.12 7.13 -47.59
CA THR A 143 -6.37 6.48 -48.04
C THR A 143 -6.44 6.42 -49.55
N ASP A 144 -6.02 7.50 -50.19
CA ASP A 144 -6.11 7.64 -51.63
C ASP A 144 -4.94 6.94 -52.31
N ILE A 145 -3.77 6.87 -51.65
CA ILE A 145 -2.58 6.21 -52.20
C ILE A 145 -2.86 4.73 -52.53
N ALA A 146 -3.77 4.07 -51.81
CA ALA A 146 -4.14 2.68 -52.13
C ALA A 146 -4.79 2.55 -53.52
N ASP A 147 -5.72 3.46 -53.86
CA ASP A 147 -6.58 3.38 -55.06
C ASP A 147 -6.09 4.23 -56.25
N LYS A 148 -5.16 5.14 -55.99
CA LYS A 148 -4.64 6.11 -56.96
C LYS A 148 -3.79 5.44 -58.06
N GLY A 149 -4.01 5.89 -59.29
CA GLY A 149 -3.20 5.50 -60.44
C GLY A 149 -1.79 6.10 -60.37
N PRO A 150 -0.91 5.79 -61.34
CA PRO A 150 0.46 6.31 -61.35
C PRO A 150 0.52 7.86 -61.31
N PHE A 151 -0.29 8.62 -62.06
CA PHE A 151 -0.26 10.11 -62.03
C PHE A 151 -0.71 10.70 -60.71
N GLN A 152 -1.72 10.10 -60.10
CA GLN A 152 -2.15 10.47 -58.77
C GLN A 152 -1.10 10.12 -57.70
N LYS A 153 -0.38 8.99 -57.80
CA LYS A 153 0.71 8.61 -56.86
C LYS A 153 1.96 9.46 -57.03
N GLU A 154 2.28 9.84 -58.26
CA GLU A 154 3.41 10.70 -58.59
C GLU A 154 3.18 12.16 -58.18
N ALA A 155 1.97 12.69 -58.45
CA ALA A 155 1.54 14.00 -57.99
C ALA A 155 1.52 14.09 -56.45
N LEU A 156 1.23 12.98 -55.76
CA LEU A 156 1.29 12.88 -54.31
C LEU A 156 2.72 12.74 -53.74
N ALA A 157 3.61 11.99 -54.41
CA ALA A 157 5.00 11.86 -54.00
C ALA A 157 5.86 13.09 -54.32
N HIS A 158 5.28 14.11 -54.98
CA HIS A 158 6.02 15.22 -55.57
C HIS A 158 7.22 14.74 -56.40
N TYR A 159 7.09 13.56 -57.03
CA TYR A 159 8.06 13.03 -57.98
C TYR A 159 9.46 12.60 -57.38
N SER A 160 9.56 11.91 -56.20
CA SER A 160 10.82 11.51 -55.49
C SER A 160 10.95 10.01 -55.08
N SER A 161 12.18 9.41 -55.02
CA SER A 161 12.45 7.96 -54.81
C SER A 161 12.50 7.45 -53.36
N HIS A 162 13.12 8.17 -52.42
CA HIS A 162 13.03 7.85 -50.98
C HIS A 162 11.57 7.88 -50.49
N LYS A 163 10.76 8.74 -51.11
CA LYS A 163 9.31 8.82 -50.89
C LYS A 163 8.55 7.63 -51.46
N LEU A 164 9.15 6.78 -52.30
CA LEU A 164 8.53 5.53 -52.75
C LEU A 164 8.69 4.41 -51.71
N GLU A 165 9.86 4.24 -51.09
CA GLU A 165 10.04 3.24 -50.01
C GLU A 165 9.15 3.54 -48.79
N GLN A 166 8.94 4.82 -48.47
CA GLN A 166 8.00 5.21 -47.44
C GLN A 166 6.55 4.92 -47.85
N ILE A 167 6.20 5.00 -49.14
CA ILE A 167 4.90 4.55 -49.66
C ILE A 167 4.75 3.03 -49.47
N ASP A 168 5.80 2.22 -49.66
CA ASP A 168 5.74 0.77 -49.42
C ASP A 168 5.50 0.43 -47.94
N GLN A 169 6.14 1.14 -47.01
CA GLN A 169 5.86 1.00 -45.57
C GLN A 169 4.42 1.41 -45.22
N VAL A 170 3.89 2.46 -45.85
CA VAL A 170 2.47 2.85 -45.72
C VAL A 170 1.56 1.72 -46.22
N LEU A 171 1.86 1.12 -47.37
CA LEU A 171 1.09 0.02 -47.95
C LEU A 171 1.15 -1.26 -47.09
N GLU A 172 2.30 -1.60 -46.52
CA GLU A 172 2.46 -2.73 -45.60
C GLU A 172 1.63 -2.53 -44.33
N LEU A 173 1.66 -1.33 -43.74
CA LEU A 173 0.85 -0.99 -42.57
C LEU A 173 -0.65 -1.08 -42.87
N ILE A 174 -1.08 -0.59 -44.04
CA ILE A 174 -2.48 -0.69 -44.48
C ILE A 174 -2.87 -2.16 -44.69
N SER A 175 -2.01 -2.95 -45.34
CA SER A 175 -2.24 -4.36 -45.61
C SER A 175 -2.43 -5.16 -44.33
N ILE A 176 -1.53 -5.02 -43.34
CA ILE A 176 -1.68 -5.74 -42.06
C ILE A 176 -2.87 -5.25 -41.24
N THR A 177 -3.18 -3.95 -41.32
CA THR A 177 -4.36 -3.38 -40.66
C THR A 177 -5.65 -3.98 -41.23
N ASN A 178 -5.72 -4.14 -42.56
CA ASN A 178 -6.85 -4.77 -43.22
C ASN A 178 -6.89 -6.28 -42.97
N GLU A 179 -5.76 -6.99 -42.97
CA GLU A 179 -5.68 -8.42 -42.64
C GLU A 179 -6.29 -8.72 -41.26
N PHE A 180 -5.89 -7.97 -40.22
CA PHE A 180 -6.44 -8.14 -38.88
C PHE A 180 -7.91 -7.69 -38.80
N LYS A 181 -8.30 -6.66 -39.55
CA LYS A 181 -9.69 -6.23 -39.63
C LYS A 181 -10.60 -7.32 -40.20
N GLU A 182 -10.27 -7.81 -41.40
CA GLU A 182 -11.02 -8.85 -42.09
C GLU A 182 -11.13 -10.09 -41.21
N ARG A 183 -10.02 -10.50 -40.59
CA ARG A 183 -9.96 -11.71 -39.77
C ARG A 183 -10.78 -11.64 -38.48
N PHE A 184 -10.75 -10.52 -37.76
CA PHE A 184 -11.34 -10.43 -36.41
C PHE A 184 -12.66 -9.66 -36.32
N TYR A 185 -13.02 -8.84 -37.32
CA TYR A 185 -14.24 -8.03 -37.30
C TYR A 185 -15.33 -8.51 -38.28
N GLU A 186 -15.03 -9.28 -39.35
CA GLU A 186 -16.04 -9.65 -40.36
C GLU A 186 -17.12 -10.65 -39.87
N ARG A 187 -16.88 -11.39 -38.80
CA ARG A 187 -17.81 -12.43 -38.29
C ARG A 187 -18.79 -11.95 -37.22
N GLU A 188 -18.67 -10.72 -36.72
CA GLU A 188 -19.55 -10.15 -35.69
C GLU A 188 -20.11 -8.79 -36.11
N ALA A 189 -21.37 -8.74 -36.54
CA ALA A 189 -22.05 -7.54 -37.09
C ALA A 189 -22.13 -6.31 -36.14
N PHE A 190 -21.72 -6.42 -34.88
CA PHE A 190 -21.76 -5.35 -33.87
C PHE A 190 -20.43 -5.07 -33.15
N SER A 191 -19.33 -5.73 -33.53
CA SER A 191 -18.01 -5.44 -32.98
C SER A 191 -17.52 -4.08 -33.53
N ARG A 192 -17.83 -2.99 -32.80
CA ARG A 192 -17.26 -1.66 -33.09
C ARG A 192 -15.73 -1.79 -33.15
N PRO A 193 -15.03 -0.97 -33.97
CA PRO A 193 -13.57 -0.96 -34.07
C PRO A 193 -12.89 -0.48 -32.75
N TYR A 194 -12.99 -1.30 -31.69
CA TYR A 194 -12.55 -1.02 -30.33
C TYR A 194 -11.07 -0.69 -30.28
N PHE A 195 -10.25 -1.50 -30.97
CA PHE A 195 -8.82 -1.28 -31.10
C PHE A 195 -8.52 0.13 -31.62
N PHE A 196 -9.11 0.51 -32.75
CA PHE A 196 -8.84 1.79 -33.40
C PHE A 196 -9.30 2.99 -32.56
N ARG A 197 -10.50 2.95 -31.94
CA ARG A 197 -10.96 4.03 -31.05
C ARG A 197 -10.12 4.17 -29.80
N LYS A 198 -9.60 3.07 -29.29
CA LYS A 198 -8.76 3.08 -28.10
C LYS A 198 -7.37 3.61 -28.39
N LEU A 199 -6.78 3.24 -29.53
CA LEU A 199 -5.49 3.76 -29.99
C LEU A 199 -5.45 5.30 -29.97
N LEU A 200 -6.52 5.93 -30.46
CA LEU A 200 -6.65 7.38 -30.54
C LEU A 200 -6.70 8.10 -29.19
N ASN A 201 -7.11 7.38 -28.15
CA ASN A 201 -7.16 7.88 -26.79
C ASN A 201 -5.92 7.50 -25.98
N CYS A 202 -4.99 6.72 -26.56
CA CYS A 202 -3.81 6.26 -25.84
C CYS A 202 -2.69 7.30 -25.81
N GLN A 203 -2.04 7.41 -24.65
CA GLN A 203 -0.75 8.05 -24.47
C GLN A 203 0.34 7.00 -24.57
N PHE A 204 1.35 7.27 -25.39
CA PHE A 204 2.47 6.37 -25.60
C PHE A 204 3.79 6.95 -25.09
N HIS A 205 4.64 6.07 -24.57
CA HIS A 205 6.03 6.35 -24.23
C HIS A 205 6.95 5.36 -24.95
N GLY A 206 8.12 5.82 -25.40
CA GLY A 206 9.13 4.98 -26.08
C GLY A 206 8.90 4.70 -27.56
N THR A 207 7.85 5.25 -28.18
CA THR A 207 7.50 4.88 -29.56
C THR A 207 8.46 5.37 -30.65
N GLY A 208 9.05 6.55 -30.46
CA GLY A 208 9.80 7.25 -31.52
C GLY A 208 11.06 6.55 -32.03
N HIS A 209 11.66 5.65 -31.26
CA HIS A 209 12.80 4.83 -31.70
C HIS A 209 12.43 3.36 -31.87
N ILE A 210 11.54 2.84 -31.03
CA ILE A 210 11.17 1.43 -31.00
C ILE A 210 10.40 1.04 -32.26
N PHE A 211 9.41 1.83 -32.68
CA PHE A 211 8.51 1.46 -33.77
C PHE A 211 9.18 1.51 -35.16
N PRO A 212 9.98 2.55 -35.48
CA PRO A 212 10.77 2.54 -36.71
C PRO A 212 11.72 1.33 -36.80
N MET A 213 12.28 0.88 -35.66
CA MET A 213 13.21 -0.26 -35.62
C MET A 213 12.52 -1.63 -35.69
N LEU A 214 11.33 -1.78 -35.08
CA LEU A 214 10.55 -3.02 -35.14
C LEU A 214 10.00 -3.30 -36.55
N GLY A 215 9.79 -2.26 -37.36
CA GLY A 215 9.11 -2.35 -38.65
C GLY A 215 7.58 -2.38 -38.50
N THR A 216 6.86 -2.15 -39.61
CA THR A 216 5.41 -1.95 -39.61
C THR A 216 4.64 -3.17 -39.12
N ARG A 217 5.04 -4.39 -39.55
CA ARG A 217 4.40 -5.67 -39.18
C ARG A 217 4.51 -5.97 -37.68
N ALA A 218 5.72 -6.09 -37.14
CA ALA A 218 5.92 -6.38 -35.72
C ALA A 218 5.39 -5.25 -34.83
N GLY A 219 5.58 -3.98 -35.24
CA GLY A 219 5.04 -2.83 -34.54
C GLY A 219 3.51 -2.85 -34.48
N PHE A 220 2.83 -3.19 -35.58
CA PHE A 220 1.37 -3.31 -35.59
C PHE A 220 0.88 -4.43 -34.66
N ILE A 221 1.50 -5.61 -34.69
CA ILE A 221 1.14 -6.73 -33.79
C ILE A 221 1.31 -6.31 -32.32
N LEU A 222 2.39 -5.59 -31.99
CA LEU A 222 2.60 -5.08 -30.65
C LEU A 222 1.53 -4.06 -30.23
N LEU A 223 1.13 -3.15 -31.12
CA LEU A 223 0.01 -2.22 -30.88
C LEU A 223 -1.29 -2.99 -30.68
N TRP A 224 -1.58 -3.97 -31.55
CA TRP A 224 -2.79 -4.79 -31.49
C TRP A 224 -2.95 -5.46 -30.12
N ILE A 225 -1.88 -6.09 -29.63
CA ILE A 225 -1.84 -6.73 -28.31
C ILE A 225 -2.02 -5.69 -27.21
N THR A 226 -1.14 -4.67 -27.17
CA THR A 226 -1.05 -3.75 -26.04
C THR A 226 -2.28 -2.86 -25.89
N ILE A 227 -2.82 -2.35 -27.00
CA ILE A 227 -4.01 -1.52 -27.00
C ILE A 227 -5.24 -2.35 -26.64
N SER A 228 -5.37 -3.57 -27.18
CA SER A 228 -6.53 -4.41 -26.85
C SER A 228 -6.52 -4.90 -25.40
N ALA A 229 -5.34 -5.24 -24.87
CA ALA A 229 -5.15 -5.78 -23.53
C ALA A 229 -5.06 -4.73 -22.41
N SER A 230 -4.56 -3.51 -22.66
CA SER A 230 -4.36 -2.49 -21.61
C SER A 230 -5.67 -2.09 -20.92
N PRO A 231 -5.79 -2.04 -19.59
CA PRO A 231 -7.00 -1.49 -18.95
C PRO A 231 -7.12 0.02 -19.11
N GLY A 232 -5.99 0.73 -18.97
CA GLY A 232 -5.90 2.18 -19.12
C GLY A 232 -5.49 2.63 -20.52
N ASN A 233 -5.30 3.94 -20.66
CA ASN A 233 -4.93 4.58 -21.91
C ASN A 233 -3.44 4.95 -21.98
N VAL A 234 -2.66 4.79 -20.91
CA VAL A 234 -1.22 5.07 -20.97
C VAL A 234 -0.47 3.77 -21.22
N ILE A 235 0.37 3.72 -22.26
CA ILE A 235 1.18 2.55 -22.61
C ILE A 235 2.66 2.97 -22.70
N ASN A 236 3.52 2.27 -21.96
CA ASN A 236 4.94 2.57 -21.87
C ASN A 236 5.78 1.43 -22.48
N PHE A 237 6.40 1.72 -23.62
CA PHE A 237 7.30 0.80 -24.33
C PHE A 237 8.77 0.99 -23.95
N ASN A 238 9.14 2.04 -23.20
CA ASN A 238 10.54 2.25 -22.79
C ASN A 238 11.18 1.02 -22.13
N PRO A 239 10.48 0.21 -21.31
CA PRO A 239 11.08 -0.99 -20.70
C PRO A 239 11.48 -2.10 -21.69
N LEU A 240 11.11 -2.00 -22.96
CA LEU A 240 11.63 -2.89 -24.00
C LEU A 240 13.10 -2.62 -24.32
N LEU A 241 13.59 -1.40 -24.06
CA LEU A 241 14.98 -1.03 -24.26
C LEU A 241 15.84 -1.48 -23.07
N SER A 242 17.09 -1.84 -23.35
CA SER A 242 18.10 -2.10 -22.32
C SER A 242 18.63 -0.76 -21.76
N TYR A 243 19.03 -0.74 -20.47
CA TYR A 243 19.73 0.42 -19.89
C TYR A 243 21.09 0.68 -20.56
N GLU A 244 21.69 -0.34 -21.18
CA GLU A 244 22.91 -0.25 -21.96
C GLU A 244 22.61 -0.13 -23.46
N ARG A 245 23.05 0.99 -24.06
CA ARG A 245 22.69 1.38 -25.44
C ARG A 245 23.12 0.39 -26.53
N HIS A 246 24.21 -0.36 -26.33
CA HIS A 246 24.73 -1.31 -27.33
C HIS A 246 23.90 -2.61 -27.43
N ASP A 247 23.25 -3.04 -26.34
CA ASP A 247 22.42 -4.25 -26.30
C ASP A 247 20.96 -3.97 -26.77
N SER A 248 20.59 -2.70 -26.89
CA SER A 248 19.21 -2.30 -27.23
C SER A 248 18.77 -2.71 -28.64
N GLN A 249 19.70 -2.75 -29.61
CA GLN A 249 19.37 -3.17 -30.98
C GLN A 249 19.17 -4.69 -31.08
N GLU A 250 20.07 -5.48 -30.47
CA GLU A 250 19.95 -6.94 -30.44
C GLU A 250 18.68 -7.38 -29.71
N ARG A 251 18.38 -6.74 -28.59
CA ARG A 251 17.15 -6.98 -27.83
C ARG A 251 15.89 -6.68 -28.64
N LEU A 252 15.82 -5.55 -29.35
CA LEU A 252 14.68 -5.21 -30.20
C LEU A 252 14.53 -6.18 -31.38
N GLU A 253 15.63 -6.68 -31.92
CA GLU A 253 15.60 -7.70 -32.98
C GLU A 253 15.04 -9.04 -32.47
N LYS A 254 15.38 -9.43 -31.23
CA LYS A 254 14.73 -10.59 -30.57
C LYS A 254 13.24 -10.36 -30.38
N VAL A 255 12.82 -9.17 -29.91
CA VAL A 255 11.40 -8.81 -29.76
C VAL A 255 10.68 -8.88 -31.10
N ARG A 256 11.27 -8.34 -32.17
CA ARG A 256 10.73 -8.41 -33.53
C ARG A 256 10.50 -9.85 -33.97
N LYS A 257 11.51 -10.73 -33.86
CA LYS A 257 11.39 -12.16 -34.21
C LYS A 257 10.31 -12.87 -33.40
N ARG A 258 10.17 -12.55 -32.11
CA ARG A 258 9.13 -13.14 -31.24
C ARG A 258 7.73 -12.68 -31.63
N LEU A 259 7.55 -11.41 -32.00
CA LEU A 259 6.27 -10.86 -32.47
C LEU A 259 5.88 -11.44 -33.84
N GLU A 260 6.84 -11.56 -34.76
CA GLU A 260 6.62 -12.13 -36.10
C GLU A 260 6.33 -13.64 -36.05
N ALA A 261 6.82 -14.35 -35.03
CA ALA A 261 6.53 -15.76 -34.79
C ALA A 261 5.14 -16.03 -34.18
N LEU A 262 4.41 -14.99 -33.74
CA LEU A 262 3.05 -15.15 -33.24
C LEU A 262 2.10 -15.50 -34.39
N VAL A 263 1.30 -16.54 -34.18
CA VAL A 263 0.24 -16.95 -35.11
C VAL A 263 -0.92 -15.95 -34.97
N PRO A 264 -1.26 -15.15 -35.99
CA PRO A 264 -2.26 -14.10 -35.84
C PRO A 264 -3.60 -14.62 -35.33
N GLU A 265 -4.04 -15.81 -35.73
CA GLU A 265 -5.29 -16.46 -35.29
C GLU A 265 -5.42 -16.60 -33.77
N GLN A 266 -4.29 -16.69 -33.06
CA GLN A 266 -4.28 -16.81 -31.60
C GLN A 266 -4.56 -15.46 -30.90
N LEU A 267 -4.40 -14.33 -31.59
CA LEU A 267 -4.56 -12.96 -31.07
C LEU A 267 -6.00 -12.42 -31.19
N HIS A 268 -6.98 -13.30 -31.03
CA HIS A 268 -8.41 -12.96 -31.11
C HIS A 268 -8.89 -12.18 -29.86
N PHE A 269 -10.04 -11.48 -29.99
CA PHE A 269 -10.52 -10.59 -28.94
C PHE A 269 -10.84 -11.27 -27.60
N ASN A 270 -11.23 -12.54 -27.59
CA ASN A 270 -11.52 -13.25 -26.33
C ASN A 270 -10.24 -13.42 -25.50
N TYR A 271 -9.13 -13.84 -26.12
CA TYR A 271 -7.83 -13.92 -25.47
C TYR A 271 -7.32 -12.55 -24.98
N LEU A 272 -7.43 -11.50 -25.81
CA LEU A 272 -6.99 -10.15 -25.39
C LEU A 272 -7.90 -9.56 -24.31
N THR A 273 -9.18 -9.94 -24.27
CA THR A 273 -10.13 -9.55 -23.23
C THR A 273 -9.85 -10.27 -21.90
N SER A 274 -9.49 -11.56 -21.92
CA SER A 274 -9.05 -12.26 -20.71
C SER A 274 -7.73 -11.70 -20.18
N THR A 275 -6.80 -11.35 -21.07
CA THR A 275 -5.56 -10.64 -20.75
C THR A 275 -5.86 -9.30 -20.08
N ARG A 276 -6.79 -8.51 -20.63
CA ARG A 276 -7.23 -7.24 -20.03
C ARG A 276 -7.84 -7.43 -18.64
N LYS A 277 -8.68 -8.46 -18.46
CA LYS A 277 -9.27 -8.77 -17.14
C LYS A 277 -8.19 -9.08 -16.10
N THR A 278 -7.17 -9.85 -16.49
CA THR A 278 -6.00 -10.17 -15.66
C THR A 278 -5.25 -8.89 -15.25
N LEU A 279 -4.96 -8.01 -16.21
CA LEU A 279 -4.30 -6.73 -15.93
C LEU A 279 -5.15 -5.80 -15.05
N SER A 280 -6.48 -5.78 -15.22
CA SER A 280 -7.39 -5.00 -14.36
C SER A 280 -7.44 -5.50 -12.92
N GLN A 281 -7.08 -6.75 -12.66
CA GLN A 281 -6.95 -7.32 -11.31
C GLN A 281 -5.58 -6.99 -10.67
N GLY A 282 -4.71 -6.27 -11.38
CA GLY A 282 -3.36 -5.94 -10.92
C GLY A 282 -2.34 -7.05 -11.14
N LEU A 283 -2.71 -8.13 -11.85
CA LEU A 283 -1.83 -9.25 -12.15
C LEU A 283 -1.08 -9.01 -13.48
N PRO A 284 0.22 -9.34 -13.57
CA PRO A 284 0.94 -9.30 -14.84
C PRO A 284 0.37 -10.33 -15.82
N ALA A 285 0.43 -10.03 -17.12
CA ALA A 285 -0.05 -10.95 -18.15
C ALA A 285 1.02 -11.18 -19.22
N PHE A 286 1.29 -12.44 -19.54
CA PHE A 286 2.26 -12.82 -20.57
C PHE A 286 1.59 -13.21 -21.87
N ILE A 287 2.24 -12.87 -22.98
CA ILE A 287 1.77 -13.20 -24.33
C ILE A 287 2.36 -14.54 -24.76
N PHE A 288 1.59 -15.62 -24.55
CA PHE A 288 1.99 -17.00 -24.84
C PHE A 288 3.40 -17.30 -24.31
N THR A 289 4.29 -17.85 -25.16
CA THR A 289 5.69 -18.13 -24.84
C THR A 289 6.65 -17.06 -25.36
N SER A 290 6.15 -15.91 -25.84
CA SER A 290 6.96 -14.88 -26.51
C SER A 290 7.97 -14.17 -25.61
N GLY A 291 7.78 -14.23 -24.29
CA GLY A 291 8.54 -13.45 -23.31
C GLY A 291 8.03 -12.01 -23.13
N ILE A 292 7.02 -11.58 -23.88
CA ILE A 292 6.40 -10.26 -23.70
C ILE A 292 5.46 -10.32 -22.50
N GLN A 293 5.72 -9.46 -21.51
CA GLN A 293 4.90 -9.29 -20.32
C GLN A 293 4.29 -7.89 -20.32
N LEU A 294 2.99 -7.83 -19.99
CA LEU A 294 2.26 -6.60 -19.74
C LEU A 294 2.05 -6.43 -18.23
N ARG A 295 2.28 -5.23 -17.72
CA ARG A 295 2.01 -4.87 -16.32
C ARG A 295 1.21 -3.59 -16.24
N TYR A 296 0.12 -3.59 -15.49
CA TYR A 296 -0.71 -2.40 -15.33
C TYR A 296 -0.50 -1.77 -13.95
N ASN A 297 -0.11 -0.50 -13.92
CA ASN A 297 -0.02 0.29 -12.70
C ASN A 297 -1.30 1.16 -12.57
N ALA A 298 -2.12 0.85 -11.56
CA ALA A 298 -3.40 1.51 -11.34
C ALA A 298 -3.26 2.97 -10.86
N GLN A 299 -2.16 3.34 -10.19
CA GLN A 299 -1.95 4.70 -9.68
C GLN A 299 -1.76 5.71 -10.82
N ASN A 300 -0.99 5.34 -11.84
CA ASN A 300 -0.71 6.18 -13.00
C ASN A 300 -1.43 5.70 -14.28
N GLN A 301 -2.34 4.73 -14.15
CA GLN A 301 -3.09 4.08 -15.24
C GLN A 301 -2.22 3.65 -16.44
N THR A 302 -0.98 3.23 -16.18
CA THR A 302 0.01 2.90 -17.21
C THR A 302 0.20 1.40 -17.37
N THR A 303 0.10 0.93 -18.60
CA THR A 303 0.50 -0.42 -19.02
C THR A 303 1.95 -0.39 -19.49
N GLU A 304 2.84 -1.00 -18.73
CA GLU A 304 4.24 -1.21 -19.08
C GLU A 304 4.39 -2.47 -19.91
N VAL A 305 5.22 -2.39 -20.96
CA VAL A 305 5.54 -3.50 -21.85
C VAL A 305 6.98 -3.90 -21.61
N ILE A 306 7.16 -5.13 -21.13
CA ILE A 306 8.46 -5.66 -20.72
C ILE A 306 8.77 -6.89 -21.57
N PHE A 307 10.04 -7.10 -21.88
CA PHE A 307 10.52 -8.32 -22.53
C PHE A 307 11.38 -9.12 -21.57
N ILE A 308 11.03 -10.38 -21.31
CA ILE A 308 11.80 -11.30 -20.48
C ILE A 308 12.50 -12.29 -21.40
N ASP A 309 13.83 -12.17 -21.50
CA ASP A 309 14.66 -13.13 -22.21
C ASP A 309 15.06 -14.25 -21.23
N VAL A 310 14.22 -15.27 -21.14
CA VAL A 310 14.35 -16.37 -20.16
C VAL A 310 15.68 -17.08 -20.28
N MET A 311 16.16 -17.33 -21.50
CA MET A 311 17.43 -18.04 -21.70
C MET A 311 18.63 -17.18 -21.30
N ASP A 312 18.58 -15.89 -21.59
CA ASP A 312 19.60 -14.94 -21.14
C ASP A 312 19.59 -14.80 -19.61
N ASN A 313 18.41 -14.71 -19.00
CA ASN A 313 18.26 -14.64 -17.55
C ASN A 313 18.80 -15.89 -16.85
N LEU A 314 18.50 -17.10 -17.36
CA LEU A 314 19.06 -18.36 -16.83
C LEU A 314 20.59 -18.39 -16.96
N ARG A 315 21.14 -17.95 -18.11
CA ARG A 315 22.60 -17.88 -18.33
C ARG A 315 23.29 -16.87 -17.41
N LYS A 316 22.64 -15.75 -17.10
CA LYS A 316 23.14 -14.73 -16.15
C LYS A 316 23.05 -15.19 -14.71
N MET A 317 22.04 -15.97 -14.36
CA MET A 317 21.82 -16.45 -13.00
C MET A 317 22.83 -17.53 -12.58
N GLU A 318 23.21 -18.46 -13.46
CA GLU A 318 24.14 -19.55 -13.09
C GLU A 318 25.50 -19.07 -12.54
N PRO A 319 26.23 -18.11 -13.15
CA PRO A 319 27.48 -17.61 -12.56
C PRO A 319 27.27 -16.88 -11.23
N MET A 320 26.12 -16.21 -11.02
CA MET A 320 25.78 -15.58 -9.75
C MET A 320 25.52 -16.63 -8.66
N LEU A 321 24.79 -17.70 -8.98
CA LEU A 321 24.57 -18.83 -8.06
C LEU A 321 25.89 -19.48 -7.62
N GLN A 322 26.85 -19.63 -8.55
CA GLN A 322 28.17 -20.16 -8.22
C GLN A 322 28.98 -19.19 -7.35
N SER A 323 28.95 -17.89 -7.66
CA SER A 323 29.70 -16.89 -6.89
C SER A 323 29.14 -16.70 -5.48
N PHE A 324 27.83 -16.90 -5.27
CA PHE A 324 27.17 -16.73 -3.98
C PHE A 324 27.31 -17.93 -3.06
N ARG A 325 27.64 -19.12 -3.58
CA ARG A 325 27.64 -20.36 -2.80
C ARG A 325 28.42 -20.24 -1.49
N ASP A 326 29.66 -19.74 -1.57
CA ASP A 326 30.58 -19.69 -0.43
C ASP A 326 30.64 -18.31 0.26
N ARG A 327 29.80 -17.35 -0.15
CA ARG A 327 29.75 -15.99 0.42
C ARG A 327 28.56 -15.82 1.35
N LEU A 328 28.71 -15.06 2.43
CA LEU A 328 27.56 -14.66 3.23
C LEU A 328 26.76 -13.59 2.49
N ILE A 329 25.45 -13.52 2.73
CA ILE A 329 24.57 -12.55 2.04
C ILE A 329 25.06 -11.09 2.23
N PRO A 330 25.47 -10.67 3.44
CA PRO A 330 26.00 -9.32 3.64
C PRO A 330 27.32 -9.01 2.92
N GLU A 331 28.05 -10.03 2.45
CA GLU A 331 29.31 -9.84 1.73
C GLU A 331 29.10 -9.63 0.23
N ILE A 332 27.88 -9.86 -0.28
CA ILE A 332 27.54 -9.72 -1.70
C ILE A 332 27.23 -8.25 -2.02
N PRO A 333 27.75 -7.67 -3.13
CA PRO A 333 27.44 -6.30 -3.50
C PRO A 333 25.94 -6.10 -3.70
N ILE A 334 25.39 -5.01 -3.15
CA ILE A 334 23.96 -4.68 -3.25
C ILE A 334 23.48 -4.65 -4.70
N SER A 335 24.32 -4.24 -5.65
CA SER A 335 24.00 -4.28 -7.10
C SER A 335 23.78 -5.69 -7.62
N GLU A 336 24.59 -6.67 -7.19
CA GLU A 336 24.45 -8.08 -7.58
C GLU A 336 23.20 -8.70 -6.93
N LEU A 337 22.92 -8.37 -5.67
CA LEU A 337 21.73 -8.81 -4.96
C LEU A 337 20.43 -8.30 -5.60
N ARG A 338 20.39 -7.01 -5.96
CA ARG A 338 19.23 -6.40 -6.66
C ARG A 338 19.04 -7.00 -8.05
N GLU A 339 20.13 -7.28 -8.76
CA GLU A 339 20.07 -7.93 -10.07
C GLU A 339 19.58 -9.37 -9.94
N THR A 340 20.05 -10.11 -8.92
CA THR A 340 19.60 -11.46 -8.62
C THR A 340 18.10 -11.49 -8.29
N ASP A 341 17.62 -10.57 -7.45
CA ASP A 341 16.19 -10.46 -7.13
C ASP A 341 15.35 -10.15 -8.37
N ARG A 342 15.85 -9.26 -9.25
CA ARG A 342 15.21 -8.93 -10.53
C ARG A 342 15.09 -10.17 -11.41
N LEU A 343 16.20 -10.89 -11.62
CA LEU A 343 16.25 -12.09 -12.45
C LEU A 343 15.36 -13.19 -11.87
N PHE A 344 15.39 -13.40 -10.55
CA PHE A 344 14.53 -14.35 -9.86
C PHE A 344 13.05 -14.01 -10.06
N ARG A 345 12.65 -12.75 -9.85
CA ARG A 345 11.27 -12.29 -10.07
C ARG A 345 10.80 -12.52 -11.50
N GLU A 346 11.65 -12.21 -12.48
CA GLU A 346 11.34 -12.39 -13.89
C GLU A 346 11.14 -13.88 -14.23
N LEU A 347 12.07 -14.74 -13.83
CA LEU A 347 12.01 -16.18 -14.03
C LEU A 347 10.81 -16.82 -13.32
N HIS A 348 10.60 -16.51 -12.04
CA HIS A 348 9.50 -17.03 -11.26
C HIS A 348 8.14 -16.61 -11.82
N SER A 349 7.99 -15.34 -12.22
CA SER A 349 6.75 -14.86 -12.84
C SER A 349 6.45 -15.56 -14.17
N TYR A 350 7.48 -15.89 -14.94
CA TYR A 350 7.33 -16.64 -16.18
C TYR A 350 6.96 -18.11 -15.93
N ASP A 351 7.56 -18.76 -14.92
CA ASP A 351 7.22 -20.13 -14.54
C ASP A 351 5.75 -20.25 -14.11
N GLN A 352 5.27 -19.35 -13.25
CA GLN A 352 3.85 -19.31 -12.85
C GLN A 352 2.92 -19.19 -14.06
N HIS A 353 3.28 -18.34 -15.02
CA HIS A 353 2.53 -18.21 -16.28
C HIS A 353 2.55 -19.50 -17.09
N LEU A 354 3.71 -20.15 -17.24
CA LEU A 354 3.80 -21.41 -17.97
C LEU A 354 2.98 -22.53 -17.32
N GLN A 355 2.90 -22.57 -15.98
CA GLN A 355 2.06 -23.52 -15.25
C GLN A 355 0.58 -23.31 -15.59
N GLN A 356 0.10 -22.06 -15.56
CA GLN A 356 -1.28 -21.69 -15.92
C GLN A 356 -1.57 -22.01 -17.40
N LEU A 357 -0.68 -21.65 -18.31
CA LEU A 357 -0.85 -21.87 -19.74
C LEU A 357 -1.01 -23.36 -20.09
N THR A 358 -0.23 -24.25 -19.47
CA THR A 358 -0.35 -25.70 -19.69
C THR A 358 -1.66 -26.26 -19.16
N LEU A 359 -2.16 -25.75 -18.02
CA LEU A 359 -3.48 -26.14 -17.48
C LEU A 359 -4.62 -25.71 -18.40
N GLU A 360 -4.53 -24.52 -19.00
CA GLU A 360 -5.59 -23.96 -19.85
C GLU A 360 -5.62 -24.51 -21.28
N THR A 361 -4.44 -24.73 -21.88
CA THR A 361 -4.33 -25.07 -23.31
C THR A 361 -4.01 -26.53 -23.59
N GLY A 362 -3.58 -27.29 -22.56
CA GLY A 362 -3.03 -28.63 -22.74
C GLY A 362 -1.72 -28.68 -23.53
N MET A 363 -1.12 -27.53 -23.87
CA MET A 363 0.19 -27.48 -24.53
C MET A 363 1.27 -27.95 -23.57
N ASN A 364 1.79 -29.15 -23.82
CA ASN A 364 2.91 -29.74 -23.10
C ASN A 364 3.92 -30.31 -24.11
N THR A 365 4.64 -29.42 -24.80
CA THR A 365 5.75 -29.83 -25.67
C THR A 365 6.97 -30.17 -24.82
N GLU A 366 7.81 -31.08 -25.30
CA GLU A 366 9.03 -31.50 -24.59
C GLU A 366 9.97 -30.32 -24.28
N ALA A 367 10.11 -29.38 -25.22
CA ALA A 367 10.89 -28.16 -25.04
C ALA A 367 10.32 -27.24 -23.93
N LEU A 368 8.99 -27.16 -23.78
CA LEU A 368 8.36 -26.36 -22.73
C LEU A 368 8.52 -27.00 -21.35
N ALA A 369 8.39 -28.34 -21.28
CA ALA A 369 8.62 -29.10 -20.06
C ALA A 369 10.07 -28.97 -19.58
N GLN A 370 11.05 -29.06 -20.51
CA GLN A 370 12.45 -28.85 -20.20
C GLN A 370 12.71 -27.43 -19.65
N GLN A 371 12.17 -26.40 -20.32
CA GLN A 371 12.34 -25.02 -19.87
C GLN A 371 11.74 -24.77 -18.47
N LYS A 372 10.57 -25.36 -18.16
CA LYS A 372 9.97 -25.31 -16.81
C LYS A 372 10.89 -25.95 -15.77
N ALA A 373 11.42 -27.13 -16.07
CA ALA A 373 12.33 -27.84 -15.17
C ALA A 373 13.61 -27.03 -14.89
N GLU A 374 14.17 -26.39 -15.91
CA GLU A 374 15.35 -25.52 -15.78
C GLU A 374 15.07 -24.29 -14.90
N ILE A 375 13.93 -23.61 -15.10
CA ILE A 375 13.54 -22.46 -14.27
C ILE A 375 13.29 -22.89 -12.83
N GLY A 376 12.50 -23.95 -12.62
CA GLY A 376 12.18 -24.47 -11.30
C GLY A 376 13.45 -24.85 -10.53
N LEU A 377 14.36 -25.59 -11.16
CA LEU A 377 15.64 -25.95 -10.55
C LEU A 377 16.48 -24.72 -10.17
N CYS A 378 16.53 -23.71 -11.04
CA CYS A 378 17.28 -22.48 -10.79
C CYS A 378 16.69 -21.69 -9.61
N CYS A 379 15.36 -21.50 -9.57
CA CYS A 379 14.67 -20.82 -8.47
C CYS A 379 14.84 -21.57 -7.15
N SER A 380 14.62 -22.89 -7.13
CA SER A 380 14.77 -23.70 -5.92
C SER A 380 16.18 -23.69 -5.36
N ARG A 381 17.22 -23.75 -6.22
CA ARG A 381 18.64 -23.62 -5.78
C ARG A 381 18.91 -22.28 -5.12
N LEU A 382 18.32 -21.19 -5.62
CA LEU A 382 18.48 -19.85 -5.04
C LEU A 382 17.75 -19.73 -3.71
N GLU A 383 16.49 -20.21 -3.66
CA GLU A 383 15.69 -20.27 -2.43
C GLU A 383 16.42 -21.04 -1.33
N GLU A 384 16.96 -22.22 -1.65
CA GLU A 384 17.73 -23.06 -0.74
C GLU A 384 19.01 -22.35 -0.25
N LEU A 385 19.76 -21.73 -1.15
CA LEU A 385 21.00 -21.00 -0.81
C LEU A 385 20.74 -19.85 0.17
N PHE A 386 19.65 -19.09 -0.03
CA PHE A 386 19.29 -18.00 0.87
C PHE A 386 18.73 -18.51 2.20
N ALA A 387 17.89 -19.55 2.18
CA ALA A 387 17.33 -20.16 3.38
C ALA A 387 18.42 -20.69 4.32
N GLN A 388 19.43 -21.40 3.78
CA GLN A 388 20.56 -21.96 4.54
C GLN A 388 21.42 -20.88 5.25
N LYS A 389 21.31 -19.61 4.87
CA LYS A 389 22.11 -18.51 5.43
C LYS A 389 21.32 -17.60 6.38
N LEU A 390 20.02 -17.89 6.56
CA LEU A 390 19.10 -16.99 7.25
C LEU A 390 19.35 -16.93 8.76
N PHE A 391 19.64 -18.06 9.39
CA PHE A 391 19.68 -18.22 10.85
C PHE A 391 21.07 -18.11 11.47
N LEU A 392 22.06 -17.62 10.72
CA LEU A 392 23.44 -17.47 11.21
C LEU A 392 23.52 -16.39 12.31
N PRO A 393 23.77 -16.74 13.59
CA PRO A 393 23.59 -15.80 14.70
C PRO A 393 24.46 -14.53 14.60
N GLN A 394 25.67 -14.64 14.06
CA GLN A 394 26.60 -13.52 13.90
C GLN A 394 26.18 -12.52 12.80
N ARG A 395 25.24 -12.90 11.93
CA ARG A 395 24.82 -12.15 10.73
C ARG A 395 23.30 -12.11 10.53
N VAL A 396 22.50 -12.61 11.47
CA VAL A 396 21.06 -12.81 11.28
C VAL A 396 20.33 -11.49 11.00
N PHE A 397 20.73 -10.40 11.67
CA PHE A 397 20.17 -9.08 11.42
C PHE A 397 20.61 -8.55 10.06
N ASP A 398 21.93 -8.51 9.80
CA ASP A 398 22.47 -8.00 8.53
C ASP A 398 21.85 -8.74 7.33
N THR A 399 21.70 -10.07 7.46
CA THR A 399 21.14 -10.93 6.42
C THR A 399 19.68 -10.63 6.18
N LEU A 400 18.84 -10.59 7.23
CA LEU A 400 17.42 -10.36 7.07
C LEU A 400 17.11 -8.93 6.61
N GLU A 401 17.84 -7.93 7.10
CA GLU A 401 17.72 -6.53 6.68
C GLU A 401 18.06 -6.39 5.18
N ILE A 402 19.18 -6.96 4.72
CA ILE A 402 19.58 -6.91 3.31
C ILE A 402 18.57 -7.63 2.41
N ILE A 403 18.05 -8.78 2.81
CA ILE A 403 17.00 -9.47 2.04
C ILE A 403 15.73 -8.62 2.02
N HIS A 404 15.33 -8.04 3.16
CA HIS A 404 14.15 -7.18 3.27
C HIS A 404 14.22 -5.96 2.35
N GLU A 405 15.36 -5.28 2.33
CA GLU A 405 15.54 -4.04 1.56
C GLU A 405 15.91 -4.25 0.09
N HIS A 406 16.63 -5.32 -0.25
CA HIS A 406 17.28 -5.47 -1.56
C HIS A 406 16.91 -6.74 -2.32
N CYS A 407 16.38 -7.76 -1.65
CA CYS A 407 15.91 -9.00 -2.28
C CYS A 407 14.46 -9.37 -1.90
N PRO A 408 13.48 -8.45 -2.06
CA PRO A 408 12.12 -8.67 -1.57
C PRO A 408 11.35 -9.78 -2.30
N SER A 409 11.69 -10.07 -3.56
CA SER A 409 11.03 -11.13 -4.34
C SER A 409 11.46 -12.51 -3.86
N ILE A 410 12.76 -12.67 -3.60
CA ILE A 410 13.34 -13.89 -3.00
C ILE A 410 12.85 -14.02 -1.55
N GLY A 411 12.95 -12.95 -0.77
CA GLY A 411 12.57 -12.91 0.65
C GLY A 411 11.12 -13.32 0.90
N ARG A 412 10.17 -12.79 0.14
CA ARG A 412 8.75 -13.19 0.21
C ARG A 412 8.51 -14.67 -0.09
N ARG A 413 9.41 -15.30 -0.84
CA ARG A 413 9.28 -16.70 -1.21
C ARG A 413 9.85 -17.64 -0.16
N ILE A 414 10.99 -17.31 0.44
CA ILE A 414 11.60 -18.12 1.49
C ILE A 414 10.92 -17.91 2.85
N LEU A 415 10.63 -16.66 3.21
CA LEU A 415 10.15 -16.26 4.54
C LEU A 415 8.91 -15.37 4.38
N THR A 416 7.85 -15.92 3.77
CA THR A 416 6.59 -15.20 3.51
C THR A 416 6.02 -14.57 4.78
N GLU A 417 6.12 -15.29 5.89
CA GLU A 417 5.60 -14.92 7.20
C GLU A 417 6.11 -13.55 7.66
N PHE A 418 7.40 -13.28 7.48
CA PHE A 418 8.02 -12.02 7.89
C PHE A 418 7.49 -10.82 7.08
N TRP A 419 7.21 -10.98 5.79
CA TRP A 419 6.62 -9.92 4.96
C TRP A 419 5.13 -9.71 5.23
N GLU A 420 4.41 -10.73 5.68
CA GLU A 420 3.01 -10.56 6.07
C GLU A 420 2.89 -9.80 7.41
N LEU A 421 3.92 -9.82 8.27
CA LEU A 421 3.97 -8.99 9.47
C LEU A 421 3.96 -7.48 9.15
N ASP A 422 4.55 -7.05 8.02
CA ASP A 422 4.51 -5.65 7.57
C ASP A 422 3.10 -5.15 7.27
N ARG A 423 2.15 -6.06 7.00
CA ARG A 423 0.75 -5.71 6.72
C ARG A 423 -0.09 -5.52 7.98
N ILE A 424 0.41 -6.00 9.12
CA ILE A 424 -0.29 -5.84 10.39
C ILE A 424 -0.06 -4.41 10.87
N LYS A 425 -1.16 -3.65 10.99
CA LYS A 425 -1.09 -2.31 11.58
C LYS A 425 -0.69 -2.44 13.05
N PRO A 426 0.36 -1.74 13.50
CA PRO A 426 0.70 -1.68 14.91
C PRO A 426 -0.48 -1.20 15.73
N THR A 427 -0.74 -1.83 16.88
CA THR A 427 -1.49 -1.18 17.95
C THR A 427 -0.70 0.07 18.38
N LYS A 428 -1.36 1.22 18.55
CA LYS A 428 -0.73 2.54 18.78
C LYS A 428 0.34 2.61 19.87
N LYS A 429 0.42 1.61 20.76
CA LYS A 429 1.39 1.53 21.83
C LYS A 429 2.70 0.82 21.51
N THR A 430 2.76 -0.02 20.47
CA THR A 430 3.98 -0.78 20.20
C THR A 430 5.03 0.05 19.46
N HIS A 431 4.63 1.00 18.62
CA HIS A 431 5.58 1.62 17.70
C HIS A 431 5.28 3.11 17.50
N ALA A 432 6.32 3.93 17.39
CA ALA A 432 6.23 5.29 16.85
C ALA A 432 5.94 5.26 15.34
N GLY A 433 4.92 4.49 14.91
CA GLY A 433 4.58 4.25 13.51
C GLY A 433 5.35 3.13 12.79
N GLU A 434 6.22 2.37 13.46
CA GLU A 434 7.01 1.28 12.86
C GLU A 434 6.24 -0.05 12.75
N THR A 435 6.61 -0.94 11.83
CA THR A 435 5.92 -2.24 11.60
C THR A 435 6.36 -3.33 12.58
N ILE A 436 5.60 -4.43 12.69
CA ILE A 436 6.01 -5.59 13.52
C ILE A 436 7.33 -6.19 13.01
N ALA A 437 7.57 -6.19 11.69
CA ALA A 437 8.84 -6.64 11.12
C ALA A 437 10.03 -5.79 11.60
N ALA A 438 9.85 -4.47 11.76
CA ALA A 438 10.88 -3.60 12.32
C ALA A 438 11.21 -3.93 13.78
N TYR A 439 10.21 -4.32 14.59
CA TYR A 439 10.45 -4.82 15.94
C TYR A 439 11.28 -6.11 15.95
N VAL A 440 10.97 -7.06 15.07
CA VAL A 440 11.76 -8.29 14.89
C VAL A 440 13.20 -7.95 14.49
N LEU A 441 13.40 -7.05 13.52
CA LEU A 441 14.74 -6.60 13.11
C LEU A 441 15.52 -5.98 14.27
N ARG A 442 14.89 -5.20 15.16
CA ARG A 442 15.57 -4.67 16.36
C ARG A 442 15.97 -5.77 17.34
N CYS A 443 15.13 -6.78 17.54
CA CYS A 443 15.49 -7.95 18.36
C CYS A 443 16.76 -8.61 17.81
N LEU A 444 16.77 -8.87 16.51
CA LEU A 444 17.90 -9.48 15.82
C LEU A 444 19.15 -8.60 15.86
N LYS A 445 19.01 -7.27 15.73
CA LYS A 445 20.13 -6.33 15.80
C LYS A 445 20.80 -6.39 17.18
N LYS A 446 20.01 -6.36 18.26
CA LYS A 446 20.51 -6.44 19.63
C LYS A 446 21.12 -7.82 19.92
N PHE A 447 20.51 -8.89 19.40
CA PHE A 447 21.06 -10.24 19.51
C PHE A 447 22.41 -10.37 18.80
N GLN A 448 22.48 -9.96 17.52
CA GLN A 448 23.71 -9.95 16.74
C GLN A 448 24.79 -9.10 17.41
N ALA A 449 24.42 -7.95 17.98
CA ALA A 449 25.33 -7.09 18.73
C ALA A 449 25.96 -7.81 19.92
N LEU A 450 25.18 -8.57 20.70
CA LEU A 450 25.71 -9.38 21.80
C LEU A 450 26.61 -10.52 21.31
N VAL A 451 26.18 -11.24 20.27
CA VAL A 451 26.95 -12.36 19.68
C VAL A 451 28.30 -11.88 19.15
N THR A 452 28.33 -10.70 18.51
CA THR A 452 29.54 -10.11 17.92
C THR A 452 30.31 -9.20 18.88
N LYS A 453 29.83 -9.03 20.12
CA LYS A 453 30.36 -8.10 21.14
C LYS A 453 30.45 -6.64 20.65
N ASN A 454 29.53 -6.24 19.78
CA ASN A 454 29.41 -4.87 19.31
C ASN A 454 28.51 -4.05 20.25
N ARG A 455 29.10 -3.52 21.32
CA ARG A 455 28.36 -2.78 22.37
C ARG A 455 27.67 -1.52 21.86
N GLU A 456 28.23 -0.86 20.85
CA GLU A 456 27.65 0.35 20.26
C GLU A 456 26.32 0.06 19.53
N ALA A 457 26.17 -1.14 18.96
CA ALA A 457 24.96 -1.55 18.25
C ALA A 457 23.85 -2.07 19.19
N LEU A 458 24.16 -2.35 20.46
CA LEU A 458 23.21 -2.92 21.42
C LEU A 458 22.17 -1.89 21.89
N GLN A 459 22.60 -0.65 22.12
CA GLN A 459 21.75 0.43 22.62
C GLN A 459 22.20 1.79 22.09
N ASN A 460 21.25 2.69 21.87
CA ASN A 460 21.52 4.06 21.45
C ASN A 460 21.85 4.94 22.67
N THR A 461 23.14 5.12 22.94
CA THR A 461 23.63 5.90 24.09
C THR A 461 23.10 7.34 24.12
N GLU A 462 22.85 7.97 22.96
CA GLU A 462 22.32 9.34 22.91
C GLU A 462 20.89 9.42 23.42
N ILE A 463 20.04 8.45 23.05
CA ILE A 463 18.65 8.38 23.52
C ILE A 463 18.62 8.15 25.03
N PHE A 464 19.46 7.25 25.55
CA PHE A 464 19.55 6.99 26.99
C PHE A 464 20.16 8.17 27.76
N LEU A 465 21.06 8.95 27.15
CA LEU A 465 21.57 10.19 27.75
C LEU A 465 20.48 11.27 27.81
N GLN A 466 19.67 11.42 26.75
CA GLN A 466 18.52 12.33 26.78
C GLN A 466 17.51 11.93 27.85
N LEU A 467 17.24 10.62 28.01
CA LEU A 467 16.39 10.12 29.07
C LEU A 467 17.01 10.41 30.46
N ALA A 468 18.31 10.20 30.63
CA ALA A 468 19.02 10.54 31.87
C ALA A 468 18.90 12.03 32.21
N GLN A 469 19.05 12.92 31.22
CA GLN A 469 18.89 14.36 31.40
C GLN A 469 17.46 14.77 31.78
N GLN A 470 16.45 14.05 31.29
CA GLN A 470 15.06 14.25 31.69
C GLN A 470 14.80 13.80 33.13
N GLN A 471 15.45 12.72 33.57
CA GLN A 471 15.27 12.15 34.91
C GLN A 471 16.06 12.88 36.00
N PHE A 472 17.33 13.21 35.72
CA PHE A 472 18.29 13.70 36.71
C PHE A 472 18.75 15.15 36.45
N GLY A 473 18.34 15.75 35.34
CA GLY A 473 18.64 17.13 34.96
C GLY A 473 19.73 17.26 33.89
N ALA A 474 19.78 18.42 33.24
CA ALA A 474 20.59 18.67 32.04
C ALA A 474 22.12 18.56 32.22
N MET A 475 22.62 18.58 33.46
CA MET A 475 24.05 18.45 33.77
C MET A 475 24.52 16.98 33.88
N THR A 476 23.61 16.02 33.70
CA THR A 476 23.92 14.58 33.75
C THR A 476 24.73 14.17 32.52
N GLY A 477 25.92 13.61 32.75
CA GLY A 477 26.86 13.18 31.69
C GLY A 477 26.86 11.68 31.39
N GLU A 478 26.20 10.87 32.22
CA GLU A 478 26.14 9.41 32.09
C GLU A 478 24.75 8.96 31.60
N ALA A 479 24.73 7.97 30.71
CA ALA A 479 23.51 7.38 30.18
C ALA A 479 22.96 6.33 31.17
N ILE A 480 21.63 6.23 31.27
CA ILE A 480 20.94 5.32 32.22
C ILE A 480 20.50 3.99 31.58
N GLY A 481 21.08 3.67 30.42
CA GLY A 481 20.85 2.40 29.72
C GLY A 481 21.50 1.22 30.45
N ILE A 482 21.67 0.11 29.74
CA ILE A 482 22.34 -1.08 30.26
C ILE A 482 23.79 -0.71 30.62
N SER A 483 24.21 -1.02 31.85
CA SER A 483 25.57 -0.72 32.32
C SER A 483 26.61 -1.68 31.72
N ASN A 484 27.89 -1.28 31.67
CA ASN A 484 28.95 -2.15 31.14
C ASN A 484 29.04 -3.51 31.87
N VAL A 485 28.83 -3.52 33.19
CA VAL A 485 28.83 -4.76 34.00
C VAL A 485 27.67 -5.66 33.58
N GLN A 486 26.48 -5.10 33.36
CA GLN A 486 25.34 -5.87 32.89
C GLN A 486 25.54 -6.39 31.45
N ILE A 487 26.18 -5.61 30.56
CA ILE A 487 26.56 -6.08 29.22
C ILE A 487 27.53 -7.27 29.34
N ASP A 488 28.52 -7.20 30.23
CA ASP A 488 29.46 -8.31 30.44
C ASP A 488 28.73 -9.60 30.85
N ILE A 489 27.72 -9.50 31.72
CA ILE A 489 26.88 -10.64 32.12
C ILE A 489 26.09 -11.21 30.92
N LEU A 490 25.49 -10.35 30.09
CA LEU A 490 24.77 -10.79 28.88
C LEU A 490 25.71 -11.44 27.86
N GLU A 491 26.91 -10.90 27.66
CA GLU A 491 27.93 -11.49 26.79
C GLU A 491 28.38 -12.86 27.31
N GLU A 492 28.46 -13.07 28.63
CA GLU A 492 28.78 -14.36 29.24
C GLU A 492 27.66 -15.39 29.05
N VAL A 493 26.40 -14.97 29.20
CA VAL A 493 25.22 -15.80 28.88
C VAL A 493 25.28 -16.26 27.43
N VAL A 494 25.52 -15.34 26.50
CA VAL A 494 25.63 -15.67 25.07
C VAL A 494 26.79 -16.63 24.81
N ALA A 495 27.94 -16.44 25.48
CA ALA A 495 29.09 -17.34 25.36
C ALA A 495 28.78 -18.76 25.84
N ARG A 496 27.99 -18.93 26.92
CA ARG A 496 27.54 -20.24 27.40
C ARG A 496 26.59 -20.91 26.41
N ILE A 497 25.57 -20.19 25.92
CA ILE A 497 24.63 -20.72 24.92
C ILE A 497 25.38 -21.11 23.62
N SER A 498 26.40 -20.33 23.23
CA SER A 498 27.20 -20.57 22.02
C SER A 498 28.00 -21.87 22.03
N THR A 499 28.12 -22.55 23.17
CA THR A 499 28.69 -23.92 23.23
C THR A 499 27.80 -24.97 22.57
N ARG A 500 26.53 -24.63 22.29
CA ARG A 500 25.52 -25.47 21.65
C ARG A 500 24.97 -24.78 20.38
N PRO A 501 25.61 -24.99 19.21
CA PRO A 501 25.28 -24.27 17.97
C PRO A 501 23.82 -24.36 17.55
N GLU A 502 23.20 -25.54 17.70
CA GLU A 502 21.79 -25.77 17.41
C GLU A 502 20.86 -24.89 18.27
N LEU A 503 21.23 -24.58 19.53
CA LEU A 503 20.44 -23.70 20.38
C LEU A 503 20.58 -22.23 19.97
N MET A 504 21.76 -21.82 19.50
CA MET A 504 21.98 -20.48 18.95
C MET A 504 21.21 -20.26 17.64
N GLU A 505 21.20 -21.27 16.77
CA GLU A 505 20.39 -21.26 15.55
C GLU A 505 18.90 -21.25 15.88
N ALA A 506 18.46 -22.08 16.83
CA ALA A 506 17.08 -22.12 17.29
C ALA A 506 16.61 -20.79 17.88
N LEU A 507 17.48 -20.10 18.64
CA LEU A 507 17.22 -18.76 19.17
C LEU A 507 17.12 -17.71 18.07
N SER A 508 17.98 -17.78 17.04
CA SER A 508 17.91 -16.90 15.87
C SER A 508 16.57 -17.05 15.14
N ALA A 509 16.14 -18.29 14.90
CA ALA A 509 14.84 -18.59 14.29
C ALA A 509 13.68 -18.16 15.19
N ALA A 510 13.77 -18.37 16.51
CA ALA A 510 12.72 -17.98 17.45
C ALA A 510 12.49 -16.47 17.44
N LEU A 511 13.55 -15.65 17.41
CA LEU A 511 13.43 -14.20 17.31
C LEU A 511 12.76 -13.73 16.01
N ILE A 512 12.97 -14.45 14.90
CA ILE A 512 12.30 -14.18 13.61
C ILE A 512 10.81 -14.52 13.70
N PHE A 513 10.46 -15.65 14.31
CA PHE A 513 9.09 -16.19 14.31
C PHE A 513 8.27 -15.89 15.57
N GLN A 514 8.81 -15.18 16.57
CA GLN A 514 8.10 -14.88 17.83
C GLN A 514 6.71 -14.23 17.61
N GLU A 515 6.55 -13.49 16.51
CA GLU A 515 5.31 -12.78 16.16
C GLU A 515 4.38 -13.53 15.19
N ILE A 516 4.74 -14.74 14.75
CA ILE A 516 3.99 -15.49 13.72
C ILE A 516 2.54 -15.77 14.14
N GLY A 517 2.27 -15.89 15.44
CA GLY A 517 0.93 -16.08 16.00
C GLY A 517 -0.02 -14.89 15.82
N LYS A 518 0.46 -13.73 15.34
CA LYS A 518 -0.37 -12.57 15.01
C LYS A 518 -0.83 -12.54 13.55
N LEU A 519 -0.32 -13.43 12.69
CA LEU A 519 -0.59 -13.41 11.25
C LEU A 519 -2.05 -13.78 10.93
N PRO A 520 -2.84 -12.87 10.30
CA PRO A 520 -4.23 -13.17 9.95
C PRO A 520 -4.38 -14.39 9.04
N LEU A 521 -3.43 -14.60 8.12
CA LEU A 521 -3.46 -15.69 7.15
C LEU A 521 -3.61 -17.07 7.81
N TYR A 522 -2.95 -17.27 8.95
CA TYR A 522 -2.99 -18.53 9.70
C TYR A 522 -4.12 -18.56 10.73
N LEU A 523 -4.48 -17.42 11.32
CA LEU A 523 -5.60 -17.35 12.27
C LEU A 523 -6.95 -17.58 11.58
N GLU A 524 -7.08 -17.17 10.32
CA GLU A 524 -8.27 -17.48 9.50
C GLU A 524 -8.33 -18.96 9.11
N GLU A 525 -7.19 -19.55 8.74
CA GLU A 525 -7.05 -20.97 8.39
C GLU A 525 -7.31 -21.88 9.61
N TYR A 526 -6.75 -21.50 10.76
CA TYR A 526 -6.86 -22.22 12.02
C TYR A 526 -7.65 -21.40 13.05
N ARG A 527 -8.96 -21.31 12.87
CA ARG A 527 -9.86 -20.55 13.79
C ARG A 527 -9.75 -20.96 15.26
N SER A 528 -9.33 -22.20 15.54
CA SER A 528 -9.05 -22.67 16.90
C SER A 528 -7.89 -21.93 17.57
N LEU A 529 -7.00 -21.30 16.80
CA LEU A 529 -5.84 -20.56 17.30
C LEU A 529 -6.15 -19.07 17.53
N SER A 530 -7.21 -18.53 16.92
CA SER A 530 -7.63 -17.13 17.11
C SER A 530 -8.01 -16.80 18.56
N HIS A 531 -8.26 -17.84 19.37
CA HIS A 531 -8.69 -17.69 20.75
C HIS A 531 -7.62 -18.19 21.76
N SER A 532 -6.46 -18.65 21.26
CA SER A 532 -5.32 -19.06 22.08
C SER A 532 -4.96 -18.04 23.17
N ASN A 533 -4.60 -18.54 24.35
CA ASN A 533 -4.28 -17.73 25.53
C ASN A 533 -3.16 -16.70 25.30
N THR A 534 -2.22 -17.00 24.41
CA THR A 534 -1.18 -16.06 23.95
C THR A 534 -0.87 -16.30 22.48
N HIS A 535 -0.34 -15.27 21.82
CA HIS A 535 0.15 -15.38 20.45
C HIS A 535 1.43 -16.23 20.32
N GLY A 536 2.24 -16.37 21.38
CA GLY A 536 3.37 -17.30 21.41
C GLY A 536 2.93 -18.76 21.23
N VAL A 537 1.92 -19.20 22.00
CA VAL A 537 1.34 -20.54 21.88
C VAL A 537 0.72 -20.77 20.50
N ALA A 538 0.00 -19.78 19.97
CA ALA A 538 -0.53 -19.85 18.60
C ALA A 538 0.61 -19.96 17.57
N GLY A 539 1.69 -19.20 17.77
CA GLY A 539 2.84 -19.20 16.88
C GLY A 539 3.58 -20.53 16.84
N ALA A 540 3.85 -21.13 18.00
CA ALA A 540 4.48 -22.45 18.08
C ALA A 540 3.61 -23.56 17.44
N GLU A 541 2.28 -23.46 17.56
CA GLU A 541 1.37 -24.38 16.88
C GLU A 541 1.36 -24.19 15.35
N ILE A 542 1.42 -22.94 14.87
CA ILE A 542 1.53 -22.64 13.45
C ILE A 542 2.82 -23.22 12.87
N LEU A 543 3.97 -23.00 13.54
CA LEU A 543 5.26 -23.52 13.11
C LEU A 543 5.24 -25.06 12.97
N ARG A 544 4.63 -25.76 13.94
CA ARG A 544 4.46 -27.21 13.91
C ARG A 544 3.56 -27.69 12.77
N ARG A 545 2.38 -27.07 12.57
CA ARG A 545 1.42 -27.49 11.54
C ARG A 545 1.93 -27.25 10.12
N GLN A 546 2.63 -26.14 9.92
CA GLN A 546 3.11 -25.71 8.60
C GLN A 546 4.49 -26.26 8.26
N THR A 547 5.17 -26.92 9.20
CA THR A 547 6.54 -27.46 9.03
C THR A 547 7.52 -26.42 8.46
N LEU A 548 7.37 -25.16 8.88
CA LEU A 548 8.06 -24.01 8.28
C LEU A 548 9.57 -24.06 8.48
N LEU A 549 10.00 -24.52 9.67
CA LEU A 549 11.41 -24.61 10.03
C LEU A 549 12.11 -25.69 9.18
N GLN A 550 11.46 -26.84 8.97
CA GLN A 550 12.00 -27.88 8.10
C GLN A 550 12.06 -27.44 6.62
N ARG A 551 11.06 -26.67 6.15
CA ARG A 551 11.08 -26.07 4.80
C ARG A 551 12.28 -25.14 4.61
N LEU A 552 12.73 -24.49 5.68
CA LEU A 552 13.89 -23.60 5.69
C LEU A 552 15.23 -24.31 5.94
N GLY A 553 15.22 -25.65 6.00
CA GLY A 553 16.42 -26.47 6.12
C GLY A 553 16.85 -26.78 7.55
N MET A 554 16.05 -26.44 8.56
CA MET A 554 16.34 -26.79 9.96
C MET A 554 15.98 -28.26 10.25
N ASP A 555 16.82 -28.95 11.00
CA ASP A 555 16.54 -30.31 11.47
C ASP A 555 15.42 -30.35 12.54
N GLU A 556 14.97 -31.56 12.89
CA GLU A 556 13.84 -31.76 13.80
C GLU A 556 14.13 -31.31 15.24
N ASP A 557 15.35 -31.54 15.75
CA ASP A 557 15.75 -31.19 17.12
C ASP A 557 15.83 -29.66 17.26
N THR A 558 16.50 -28.99 16.32
CA THR A 558 16.59 -27.53 16.25
C THR A 558 15.20 -26.90 16.09
N SER A 559 14.34 -27.50 15.24
CA SER A 559 12.95 -27.06 15.07
C SER A 559 12.14 -27.18 16.38
N SER A 560 12.34 -28.25 17.15
CA SER A 560 11.67 -28.43 18.45
C SER A 560 12.11 -27.36 19.45
N LEU A 561 13.40 -27.04 19.51
CA LEU A 561 13.92 -25.98 20.38
C LEU A 561 13.34 -24.61 20.01
N THR A 562 13.27 -24.28 18.71
CA THR A 562 12.65 -23.03 18.24
C THR A 562 11.17 -22.96 18.62
N ASN A 563 10.41 -24.06 18.46
CA ASN A 563 9.00 -24.09 18.85
C ASN A 563 8.82 -23.80 20.34
N SER A 564 9.64 -24.41 21.20
CA SER A 564 9.61 -24.14 22.64
C SER A 564 9.94 -22.68 22.96
N LEU A 565 10.96 -22.10 22.32
CA LEU A 565 11.34 -20.68 22.49
C LEU A 565 10.21 -19.72 22.09
N VAL A 566 9.54 -19.98 20.97
CA VAL A 566 8.41 -19.16 20.48
C VAL A 566 7.18 -19.30 21.39
N GLU A 567 6.89 -20.50 21.90
CA GLU A 567 5.70 -20.79 22.70
C GLU A 567 5.59 -19.91 23.95
N VAL A 568 6.73 -19.71 24.64
CA VAL A 568 6.82 -19.00 25.93
C VAL A 568 7.59 -17.69 25.82
N HIS A 569 7.73 -17.13 24.61
CA HIS A 569 8.46 -15.89 24.42
C HIS A 569 7.87 -14.76 25.27
N GLY A 570 8.74 -13.92 25.85
CA GLY A 570 8.33 -12.79 26.67
C GLY A 570 7.75 -13.16 28.04
N LEU A 571 7.68 -14.46 28.41
CA LEU A 571 7.10 -14.91 29.69
C LEU A 571 7.70 -14.19 30.90
N MET A 572 9.03 -14.05 30.97
CA MET A 572 9.68 -13.33 32.08
C MET A 572 9.27 -11.85 32.13
N GLY A 573 9.14 -11.21 30.96
CA GLY A 573 8.63 -9.84 30.88
C GLY A 573 7.20 -9.71 31.41
N HIS A 574 6.33 -10.64 31.02
CA HIS A 574 4.96 -10.70 31.54
C HIS A 574 4.89 -10.95 33.06
N VAL A 575 5.83 -11.71 33.63
CA VAL A 575 5.96 -11.88 35.09
C VAL A 575 6.39 -10.57 35.76
N LEU A 576 7.37 -9.86 35.19
CA LEU A 576 7.82 -8.57 35.71
C LEU A 576 6.74 -7.47 35.63
N LEU A 577 5.86 -7.52 34.63
CA LEU A 577 4.69 -6.64 34.52
C LEU A 577 3.52 -7.05 35.42
N GLY A 578 3.61 -8.20 36.10
CA GLY A 578 2.52 -8.73 36.93
C GLY A 578 1.34 -9.31 36.14
N GLU A 579 1.44 -9.36 34.80
CA GLU A 579 0.44 -9.97 33.91
C GLU A 579 0.34 -11.48 34.15
N VAL A 580 1.47 -12.13 34.42
CA VAL A 580 1.59 -13.55 34.74
C VAL A 580 2.21 -13.72 36.14
N ALA A 581 1.78 -14.76 36.88
CA ALA A 581 2.34 -15.03 38.21
C ALA A 581 3.70 -15.75 38.12
N LEU A 582 4.57 -15.54 39.11
CA LEU A 582 5.93 -16.10 39.14
C LEU A 582 6.00 -17.63 38.93
N PRO A 583 5.11 -18.46 39.50
CA PRO A 583 5.16 -19.91 39.29
C PRO A 583 5.00 -20.35 37.82
N ALA A 584 4.54 -19.48 36.92
CA ALA A 584 4.50 -19.78 35.50
C ALA A 584 5.89 -20.02 34.89
N LEU A 585 6.97 -19.53 35.52
CA LEU A 585 8.35 -19.79 35.09
C LEU A 585 8.75 -21.27 35.23
N ASP A 586 7.92 -22.11 35.86
CA ASP A 586 8.06 -23.57 35.81
C ASP A 586 8.04 -24.10 34.36
N LEU A 587 7.31 -23.42 33.46
CA LEU A 587 7.27 -23.75 32.03
C LEU A 587 8.65 -23.68 31.34
N VAL A 588 9.59 -22.89 31.88
CA VAL A 588 10.94 -22.71 31.32
C VAL A 588 12.05 -23.29 32.20
N THR A 589 11.73 -23.73 33.41
CA THR A 589 12.71 -24.30 34.36
C THR A 589 12.54 -25.81 34.58
N SER A 590 11.35 -26.36 34.31
CA SER A 590 11.04 -27.79 34.50
C SER A 590 11.84 -28.76 33.63
N SER A 591 12.43 -28.30 32.52
CA SER A 591 13.33 -29.11 31.69
C SER A 591 14.64 -29.47 32.39
N GLY A 592 15.04 -28.68 33.41
CA GLY A 592 16.33 -28.82 34.08
C GLY A 592 17.55 -28.43 33.23
N ASP A 593 17.36 -27.89 32.03
CA ASP A 593 18.43 -27.48 31.12
C ASP A 593 18.80 -26.00 31.36
N GLU A 594 19.93 -25.76 32.04
CA GLU A 594 20.43 -24.40 32.32
C GLU A 594 20.65 -23.59 31.04
N GLN A 595 21.17 -24.19 29.96
CA GLN A 595 21.47 -23.46 28.72
C GLN A 595 20.18 -23.06 27.98
N LEU A 596 19.20 -23.95 27.95
CA LEU A 596 17.88 -23.64 27.37
C LEU A 596 17.15 -22.55 28.19
N PHE A 597 17.23 -22.61 29.53
CA PHE A 597 16.72 -21.54 30.39
C PHE A 597 17.40 -20.20 30.13
N GLU A 598 18.72 -20.20 29.97
CA GLU A 598 19.47 -19.00 29.59
C GLU A 598 19.05 -18.45 28.22
N ALA A 599 18.71 -19.31 27.26
CA ALA A 599 18.14 -18.89 25.98
C ALA A 599 16.74 -18.25 26.13
N PHE A 600 15.87 -18.79 26.99
CA PHE A 600 14.58 -18.16 27.31
C PHE A 600 14.74 -16.79 27.97
N PHE A 601 15.68 -16.69 28.90
CA PHE A 601 16.06 -15.44 29.55
C PHE A 601 16.52 -14.40 28.53
N LEU A 602 17.49 -14.77 27.68
CA LEU A 602 18.05 -13.87 26.68
C LEU A 602 16.98 -13.44 25.67
N HIS A 603 16.14 -14.37 25.22
CA HIS A 603 15.00 -14.06 24.34
C HIS A 603 14.05 -13.02 24.97
N SER A 604 13.75 -13.15 26.26
CA SER A 604 12.85 -12.23 26.97
C SER A 604 13.47 -10.84 27.15
N VAL A 605 14.77 -10.76 27.47
CA VAL A 605 15.51 -9.50 27.56
C VAL A 605 15.54 -8.79 26.20
N LEU A 606 15.83 -9.52 25.13
CA LEU A 606 15.88 -8.97 23.77
C LEU A 606 14.52 -8.45 23.31
N ALA A 607 13.45 -9.21 23.53
CA ALA A 607 12.08 -8.80 23.23
C ALA A 607 11.70 -7.51 23.97
N ALA A 608 11.97 -7.44 25.27
CA ALA A 608 11.71 -6.25 26.07
C ALA A 608 12.55 -5.05 25.61
N ALA A 609 13.84 -5.24 25.34
CA ALA A 609 14.74 -4.17 24.89
C ALA A 609 14.41 -3.66 23.48
N ALA A 610 13.87 -4.51 22.61
CA ALA A 610 13.50 -4.16 21.24
C ALA A 610 12.11 -3.51 21.13
N TYR A 611 11.28 -3.58 22.17
CA TYR A 611 9.94 -3.00 22.17
C TYR A 611 9.99 -1.51 21.81
N ARG A 612 10.86 -0.75 22.48
CA ARG A 612 11.20 0.63 22.13
C ARG A 612 12.57 0.99 22.71
N GLU A 613 13.35 1.75 21.96
CA GLU A 613 14.57 2.35 22.48
C GLU A 613 14.23 3.21 23.73
N ALA A 614 15.09 3.20 24.74
CA ALA A 614 14.86 3.81 26.07
C ALA A 614 14.00 3.01 27.08
N ILE A 615 13.55 1.78 26.78
CA ILE A 615 12.84 0.94 27.78
C ILE A 615 13.79 0.13 28.65
N MET A 616 14.76 -0.55 28.05
CA MET A 616 15.71 -1.38 28.80
C MET A 616 16.75 -0.50 29.47
N VAL A 617 16.44 -0.07 30.69
CA VAL A 617 17.31 0.70 31.59
C VAL A 617 17.95 -0.23 32.63
N GLU A 618 18.94 0.28 33.36
CA GLU A 618 19.69 -0.48 34.37
C GLU A 618 18.78 -1.17 35.39
N ASP A 619 17.83 -0.44 35.98
CA ASP A 619 16.90 -0.98 37.00
C ASP A 619 16.00 -2.11 36.48
N LEU A 620 15.61 -2.07 35.19
CA LEU A 620 14.77 -3.12 34.59
C LEU A 620 15.58 -4.39 34.34
N LEU A 621 16.81 -4.25 33.84
CA LEU A 621 17.67 -5.40 33.60
C LEU A 621 18.12 -6.07 34.90
N ASP A 622 18.33 -5.31 35.98
CA ASP A 622 18.61 -5.88 37.30
C ASP A 622 17.51 -6.87 37.71
N ARG A 623 16.23 -6.54 37.50
CA ARG A 623 15.12 -7.45 37.81
C ARG A 623 15.09 -8.70 36.93
N PHE A 624 15.45 -8.57 35.66
CA PHE A 624 15.62 -9.71 34.77
C PHE A 624 16.74 -10.62 35.29
N LEU A 625 17.86 -10.04 35.73
CA LEU A 625 19.01 -10.77 36.27
C LEU A 625 18.69 -11.44 37.61
N ASP A 626 17.92 -10.80 38.48
CA ASP A 626 17.43 -11.38 39.73
C ASP A 626 16.54 -12.60 39.45
N LEU A 627 15.57 -12.46 38.54
CA LEU A 627 14.73 -13.60 38.12
C LEU A 627 15.54 -14.73 37.47
N ARG A 628 16.58 -14.38 36.70
CA ARG A 628 17.51 -15.36 36.13
C ARG A 628 18.22 -16.14 37.23
N GLN A 629 18.74 -15.46 38.25
CA GLN A 629 19.46 -16.10 39.34
C GLN A 629 18.55 -17.08 40.08
N VAL A 630 17.34 -16.63 40.46
CA VAL A 630 16.35 -17.50 41.14
C VAL A 630 15.98 -18.69 40.25
N GLY A 631 15.79 -18.49 38.94
CA GLY A 631 15.48 -19.58 38.03
C GLY A 631 16.61 -20.62 37.90
N LEU A 632 17.87 -20.20 37.93
CA LEU A 632 19.02 -21.11 37.99
C LEU A 632 19.06 -21.88 39.30
N ASP A 633 18.78 -21.23 40.43
CA ASP A 633 18.73 -21.87 41.74
C ASP A 633 17.60 -22.92 41.81
N VAL A 634 16.46 -22.66 41.14
CA VAL A 634 15.37 -23.64 40.96
C VAL A 634 15.83 -24.83 40.11
N ILE A 635 16.51 -24.60 38.98
CA ILE A 635 17.02 -25.67 38.11
C ILE A 635 18.05 -26.54 38.84
N ARG A 636 18.90 -25.93 39.67
CA ARG A 636 19.89 -26.62 40.50
C ARG A 636 19.29 -27.35 41.70
N GLY A 637 18.02 -27.13 41.98
CA GLY A 637 17.30 -27.71 43.13
C GLY A 637 17.68 -27.08 44.47
N GLU A 638 18.30 -25.89 44.46
CA GLU A 638 18.62 -25.12 45.67
C GLU A 638 17.36 -24.49 46.28
N THR A 639 16.36 -24.19 45.46
CA THR A 639 15.05 -23.71 45.88
C THR A 639 13.94 -24.23 44.94
N SER A 640 12.69 -23.84 45.19
CA SER A 640 11.56 -24.00 44.26
C SER A 640 10.80 -22.69 44.16
N TRP A 641 10.07 -22.47 43.06
CA TRP A 641 9.25 -21.25 42.91
C TRP A 641 8.29 -21.03 44.09
N GLN A 642 7.73 -22.11 44.65
CA GLN A 642 6.85 -22.02 45.81
C GLN A 642 7.62 -21.65 47.09
N SER A 643 8.79 -22.25 47.33
CA SER A 643 9.62 -21.94 48.51
C SER A 643 10.10 -20.49 48.48
N TYR A 644 10.61 -20.03 47.34
CA TYR A 644 11.03 -18.65 47.14
C TYR A 644 9.88 -17.67 47.40
N LEU A 645 8.68 -17.94 46.87
CA LEU A 645 7.50 -17.10 47.13
C LEU A 645 7.10 -17.08 48.60
N ASP A 646 7.17 -18.22 49.29
CA ASP A 646 6.80 -18.29 50.70
C ASP A 646 7.77 -17.50 51.58
N GLU A 647 9.07 -17.51 51.24
CA GLU A 647 10.10 -16.68 51.88
C GLU A 647 9.87 -15.19 51.60
N GLU A 648 9.63 -14.82 50.34
CA GLU A 648 9.28 -13.45 49.92
C GLU A 648 8.04 -12.91 50.63
N PHE A 649 6.99 -13.72 50.77
CA PHE A 649 5.80 -13.33 51.52
C PHE A 649 6.12 -13.11 52.99
N GLU A 650 6.94 -13.96 53.59
CA GLU A 650 7.32 -13.78 54.99
C GLU A 650 8.14 -12.49 55.18
N GLU A 651 9.09 -12.21 54.29
CA GLU A 651 9.90 -10.98 54.33
C GLU A 651 9.06 -9.71 54.12
N LYS A 652 8.19 -9.70 53.10
CA LYS A 652 7.28 -8.58 52.85
C LYS A 652 6.38 -8.32 54.05
N GLY A 653 5.81 -9.38 54.64
CA GLY A 653 4.97 -9.28 55.82
C GLY A 653 5.69 -8.82 57.10
N ARG A 654 6.99 -9.08 57.23
CA ARG A 654 7.83 -8.57 58.34
C ARG A 654 8.23 -7.11 58.12
N SER A 655 8.37 -6.69 56.87
CA SER A 655 8.84 -5.35 56.49
C SER A 655 7.74 -4.28 56.55
N LEU A 656 6.48 -4.69 56.71
CA LEU A 656 5.36 -3.78 56.88
C LEU A 656 5.50 -2.90 58.12
N LEU A 657 5.13 -1.63 57.97
CA LEU A 657 5.09 -0.69 59.07
C LEU A 657 3.84 -0.94 59.91
N THR A 658 4.01 -1.08 61.23
CA THR A 658 2.90 -1.24 62.18
C THR A 658 2.40 0.11 62.67
N ASP A 659 1.10 0.22 62.93
CA ASP A 659 0.47 1.33 63.66
C ASP A 659 0.95 1.35 65.13
N MET A 660 2.20 1.74 65.39
CA MET A 660 2.74 1.88 66.74
C MET A 660 2.91 3.35 67.10
N ASP A 661 2.05 3.82 68.00
CA ASP A 661 2.17 4.99 68.88
C ASP A 661 2.65 6.32 68.27
N THR A 662 1.82 6.91 67.42
CA THR A 662 1.77 8.38 67.27
C THR A 662 0.35 8.88 67.53
N THR A 663 0.09 9.27 68.79
CA THR A 663 -1.02 10.15 69.20
C THR A 663 -2.37 9.88 68.54
N GLY A 664 -2.97 8.72 68.80
CA GLY A 664 -4.44 8.51 68.82
C GLY A 664 -5.28 8.79 67.56
N SER A 665 -4.72 9.15 66.39
CA SER A 665 -5.53 9.56 65.22
C SER A 665 -5.46 8.65 64.00
N VAL A 666 -4.63 7.59 63.99
CA VAL A 666 -4.35 6.82 62.77
C VAL A 666 -4.36 5.29 63.00
N GLN A 667 -5.33 4.74 63.73
CA GLN A 667 -5.50 3.28 63.78
C GLN A 667 -6.27 2.79 62.53
N GLY A 668 -5.66 1.86 61.78
CA GLY A 668 -6.32 1.12 60.70
C GLY A 668 -6.15 1.66 59.28
N GLN A 669 -5.32 2.69 59.05
CA GLN A 669 -5.10 3.24 57.70
C GLN A 669 -3.98 2.51 56.91
N LEU A 670 -3.07 1.81 57.59
CA LEU A 670 -1.96 1.10 56.96
C LEU A 670 -2.29 -0.36 56.60
N ALA A 671 -3.43 -0.88 57.06
CA ALA A 671 -3.85 -2.26 56.86
C ALA A 671 -4.71 -2.41 55.61
N LEU A 672 -4.36 -3.38 54.73
CA LEU A 672 -5.17 -3.69 53.55
C LEU A 672 -6.52 -4.33 53.91
N VAL A 673 -6.56 -5.14 54.97
CA VAL A 673 -7.80 -5.76 55.48
C VAL A 673 -7.89 -5.61 57.00
N PRO A 674 -9.11 -5.49 57.57
CA PRO A 674 -9.29 -5.23 59.01
C PRO A 674 -8.67 -6.29 59.94
N GLU A 675 -8.54 -7.53 59.46
CA GLU A 675 -8.00 -8.68 60.21
C GLU A 675 -6.50 -8.59 60.49
N TRP A 676 -5.75 -7.73 59.79
CA TRP A 676 -4.32 -7.55 60.05
C TRP A 676 -4.02 -7.09 61.49
N GLY A 677 -4.97 -6.39 62.13
CA GLY A 677 -4.85 -5.86 63.48
C GLY A 677 -5.06 -6.88 64.61
N SER A 678 -5.53 -8.09 64.31
CA SER A 678 -5.83 -9.14 65.33
C SER A 678 -4.85 -10.32 65.33
N LEU A 679 -3.88 -10.35 64.42
CA LEU A 679 -2.99 -11.47 64.19
C LEU A 679 -1.55 -11.16 64.67
N ALA A 680 -1.09 -11.87 65.71
CA ALA A 680 0.22 -11.65 66.37
C ALA A 680 1.30 -12.73 66.08
N ASP A 681 0.98 -13.77 65.30
CA ASP A 681 1.87 -14.94 65.09
C ASP A 681 2.64 -14.92 63.76
N LYS A 682 3.65 -15.80 63.59
CA LYS A 682 4.37 -15.98 62.30
C LYS A 682 3.46 -16.24 61.09
N HIS A 683 2.38 -17.00 61.28
CA HIS A 683 1.37 -17.24 60.25
C HIS A 683 0.67 -15.93 59.79
N SER A 684 0.72 -14.89 60.62
CA SER A 684 0.23 -13.55 60.28
C SER A 684 1.12 -12.81 59.28
N HIS A 685 2.45 -12.95 59.37
CA HIS A 685 3.37 -12.26 58.46
C HIS A 685 3.24 -12.82 57.05
N HIS A 686 3.19 -14.14 56.90
CA HIS A 686 2.98 -14.77 55.60
C HIS A 686 1.67 -14.32 54.92
N LEU A 687 0.56 -14.28 55.68
CA LEU A 687 -0.73 -13.84 55.15
C LEU A 687 -0.70 -12.34 54.76
N LYS A 688 -0.14 -11.49 55.62
CA LYS A 688 0.06 -10.05 55.33
C LYS A 688 0.93 -9.85 54.08
N GLY A 689 1.98 -10.66 53.93
CA GLY A 689 2.87 -10.64 52.77
C GLY A 689 2.18 -11.05 51.47
N LYS A 690 1.30 -12.04 51.51
CA LYS A 690 0.48 -12.45 50.34
C LYS A 690 -0.41 -11.33 49.84
N ASP A 691 -1.15 -10.70 50.74
CA ASP A 691 -1.99 -9.54 50.41
C ASP A 691 -1.14 -8.37 49.86
N THR A 692 0.04 -8.16 50.45
CA THR A 692 1.02 -7.16 50.00
C THR A 692 1.50 -7.43 48.57
N ALA A 693 1.88 -8.67 48.27
CA ALA A 693 2.32 -9.06 46.95
C ALA A 693 1.19 -8.95 45.90
N ALA A 694 -0.07 -9.15 46.30
CA ALA A 694 -1.24 -8.96 45.43
C ALA A 694 -1.46 -7.49 45.05
N ILE A 695 -1.33 -6.55 45.99
CA ILE A 695 -1.42 -5.12 45.66
C ILE A 695 -0.21 -4.62 44.87
N GLU A 696 0.99 -5.13 45.12
CA GLU A 696 2.19 -4.81 44.32
C GLU A 696 2.09 -5.39 42.91
N ARG A 697 1.46 -6.56 42.73
CA ARG A 697 1.09 -7.06 41.40
C ARG A 697 0.13 -6.09 40.69
N LEU A 698 -0.83 -5.51 41.41
CA LEU A 698 -1.72 -4.50 40.85
C LEU A 698 -0.98 -3.24 40.41
N PHE A 699 -0.02 -2.75 41.22
CA PHE A 699 0.84 -1.62 40.85
C PHE A 699 1.62 -1.91 39.56
N ARG A 700 2.21 -3.10 39.43
CA ARG A 700 2.89 -3.53 38.19
C ARG A 700 1.95 -3.55 36.99
N LEU A 701 0.75 -4.12 37.13
CA LEU A 701 -0.26 -4.21 36.06
C LEU A 701 -0.72 -2.84 35.53
N VAL A 702 -0.59 -1.77 36.32
CA VAL A 702 -0.93 -0.40 35.92
C VAL A 702 0.30 0.46 35.61
N GLY A 703 1.47 -0.16 35.45
CA GLY A 703 2.70 0.49 35.00
C GLY A 703 3.47 1.23 36.10
N LEU A 704 3.40 0.74 37.35
CA LEU A 704 4.13 1.26 38.50
C LEU A 704 5.07 0.20 39.09
N PRO A 705 6.04 -0.32 38.30
CA PRO A 705 6.84 -1.46 38.73
C PRO A 705 7.81 -1.15 39.87
N ASP A 706 8.22 0.10 40.06
CA ASP A 706 9.22 0.52 41.07
C ASP A 706 8.63 0.80 42.46
N ILE A 707 7.30 0.82 42.58
CA ILE A 707 6.60 1.15 43.81
C ILE A 707 6.21 -0.13 44.54
N ASP A 708 6.69 -0.27 45.78
CA ASP A 708 6.28 -1.32 46.70
C ASP A 708 5.19 -0.79 47.65
N PHE A 709 4.45 -1.69 48.29
CA PHE A 709 3.42 -1.29 49.22
C PHE A 709 3.98 -0.56 50.46
N VAL A 710 5.21 -0.87 50.88
CA VAL A 710 5.86 -0.16 52.00
C VAL A 710 6.10 1.31 51.65
N ASP A 711 6.27 1.68 50.38
CA ASP A 711 6.44 3.07 49.97
C ASP A 711 5.15 3.88 50.16
N THR A 712 4.00 3.27 49.85
CA THR A 712 2.70 3.91 50.08
C THR A 712 2.44 4.05 51.57
N GLN A 713 2.80 3.05 52.40
CA GLN A 713 2.72 3.16 53.86
C GLN A 713 3.62 4.29 54.41
N MET A 714 4.86 4.39 53.93
CA MET A 714 5.76 5.49 54.31
C MET A 714 5.16 6.85 53.92
N LYS A 715 4.51 6.94 52.74
CA LYS A 715 3.84 8.17 52.30
C LYS A 715 2.61 8.52 53.15
N ILE A 716 1.81 7.53 53.58
CA ILE A 716 0.67 7.72 54.48
C ILE A 716 1.13 8.26 55.83
N LEU A 717 2.29 7.81 56.31
CA LEU A 717 2.94 8.29 57.53
C LEU A 717 3.69 9.63 57.34
N ASP A 718 3.35 10.39 56.29
CA ASP A 718 3.94 11.69 55.95
C ASP A 718 5.48 11.70 55.87
N ARG A 719 6.11 10.57 55.51
CA ARG A 719 7.57 10.55 55.28
C ARG A 719 7.92 11.37 54.03
N PRO A 720 9.03 12.14 54.05
CA PRO A 720 9.49 12.88 52.88
C PRO A 720 9.75 11.94 51.69
N VAL A 721 9.28 12.32 50.50
CA VAL A 721 9.43 11.49 49.28
C VAL A 721 10.91 11.27 48.95
N SER A 722 11.76 12.27 49.17
CA SER A 722 13.21 12.14 49.00
C SER A 722 13.83 11.05 49.88
N PHE A 723 13.34 10.87 51.11
CA PHE A 723 13.79 9.80 52.00
C PHE A 723 13.40 8.42 51.44
N ILE A 724 12.16 8.27 50.99
CA ILE A 724 11.66 7.01 50.40
C ILE A 724 12.48 6.67 49.16
N TYR A 725 12.68 7.65 48.28
CA TYR A 725 13.50 7.52 47.07
C TYR A 725 14.94 7.08 47.36
N HIS A 726 15.62 7.73 48.31
CA HIS A 726 16.99 7.35 48.68
C HIS A 726 17.09 5.96 49.31
N LYS A 727 16.06 5.53 50.06
CA LYS A 727 15.99 4.17 50.60
C LYS A 727 15.86 3.12 49.50
N LYS A 728 15.17 3.44 48.40
CA LYS A 728 14.99 2.54 47.26
C LYS A 728 16.25 2.31 46.44
N GLY A 729 17.08 3.33 46.28
CA GLY A 729 18.33 3.21 45.53
C GLY A 729 18.15 2.99 44.03
N LEU A 730 17.09 3.56 43.43
CA LEU A 730 16.85 3.50 41.97
C LEU A 730 17.98 4.19 41.20
N LYS A 731 18.43 3.58 40.11
CA LYS A 731 19.57 4.03 39.30
C LYS A 731 19.14 4.76 38.04
N SER A 732 17.97 4.42 37.50
CA SER A 732 17.47 4.89 36.20
C SER A 732 16.25 5.80 36.33
N THR A 733 15.52 5.73 37.44
CA THR A 733 14.35 6.58 37.72
C THR A 733 14.76 7.77 38.59
N GLY A 734 14.49 9.01 38.14
CA GLY A 734 14.80 10.22 38.90
C GLY A 734 13.75 10.56 39.97
N LEU A 735 14.12 11.36 40.97
CA LEU A 735 13.26 11.73 42.10
C LEU A 735 11.88 12.26 41.68
N LYS A 736 11.83 13.14 40.67
CA LYS A 736 10.57 13.72 40.18
C LYS A 736 9.64 12.64 39.63
N ARG A 737 10.17 11.72 38.82
CA ARG A 737 9.37 10.64 38.23
C ARG A 737 8.90 9.66 39.31
N PHE A 738 9.78 9.31 40.24
CA PHE A 738 9.41 8.50 41.40
C PHE A 738 8.29 9.15 42.21
N GLU A 739 8.33 10.47 42.43
CA GLU A 739 7.26 11.20 43.13
C GLU A 739 5.93 11.12 42.38
N GLU A 740 5.93 11.30 41.05
CA GLU A 740 4.73 11.15 40.21
C GLU A 740 4.16 9.72 40.29
N ASP A 741 5.02 8.70 40.23
CA ASP A 741 4.61 7.30 40.25
C ASP A 741 4.13 6.86 41.64
N LEU A 742 4.78 7.32 42.72
CA LEU A 742 4.31 7.14 44.09
C LEU A 742 2.95 7.82 44.31
N HIS A 743 2.74 9.02 43.75
CA HIS A 743 1.45 9.69 43.82
C HIS A 743 0.35 8.88 43.11
N LYS A 744 0.61 8.37 41.91
CA LYS A 744 -0.33 7.47 41.21
C LYS A 744 -0.62 6.22 42.04
N ALA A 745 0.40 5.59 42.61
CA ALA A 745 0.23 4.41 43.48
C ALA A 745 -0.65 4.73 44.70
N MET A 746 -0.53 5.92 45.28
CA MET A 746 -1.41 6.39 46.35
C MET A 746 -2.87 6.52 45.93
N VAL A 747 -3.14 7.01 44.71
CA VAL A 747 -4.52 7.07 44.17
C VAL A 747 -5.07 5.66 43.94
N VAL A 748 -4.25 4.73 43.41
CA VAL A 748 -4.64 3.33 43.23
C VAL A 748 -4.93 2.66 44.58
N HIS A 749 -4.03 2.82 45.56
CA HIS A 749 -4.20 2.32 46.91
C HIS A 749 -5.51 2.82 47.52
N LYS A 750 -5.79 4.12 47.44
CA LYS A 750 -7.05 4.69 47.93
C LYS A 750 -8.27 4.07 47.24
N ALA A 751 -8.26 3.93 45.92
CA ALA A 751 -9.37 3.35 45.17
C ALA A 751 -9.63 1.88 45.56
N VAL A 752 -8.58 1.13 45.90
CA VAL A 752 -8.72 -0.23 46.45
C VAL A 752 -9.31 -0.19 47.86
N MET A 753 -8.87 0.74 48.72
CA MET A 753 -9.37 0.88 50.08
C MET A 753 -10.84 1.36 50.14
N ASP A 754 -11.28 2.13 49.15
CA ASP A 754 -12.67 2.59 49.01
C ASP A 754 -13.63 1.46 48.58
N LEU A 755 -13.13 0.28 48.18
CA LEU A 755 -13.96 -0.91 47.90
C LEU A 755 -14.52 -1.52 49.19
N ALA A 756 -15.72 -2.09 49.11
CA ALA A 756 -16.28 -2.90 50.20
C ALA A 756 -15.35 -4.07 50.58
N ASP A 757 -15.26 -4.38 51.88
CA ASP A 757 -14.31 -5.38 52.41
C ASP A 757 -14.40 -6.74 51.73
N THR A 758 -15.59 -7.17 51.32
CA THR A 758 -15.82 -8.44 50.61
C THR A 758 -15.21 -8.42 49.21
N ILE A 759 -15.37 -7.30 48.49
CA ILE A 759 -14.83 -7.10 47.14
C ILE A 759 -13.32 -6.94 47.21
N ARG A 760 -12.81 -6.18 48.19
CA ARG A 760 -11.37 -5.98 48.41
C ARG A 760 -10.65 -7.30 48.69
N ARG A 761 -11.18 -8.13 49.61
CA ARG A 761 -10.64 -9.48 49.86
C ARG A 761 -10.66 -10.35 48.60
N TYR A 762 -11.77 -10.34 47.85
CA TYR A 762 -11.87 -11.10 46.62
C TYR A 762 -10.84 -10.64 45.58
N LEU A 763 -10.67 -9.33 45.40
CA LEU A 763 -9.69 -8.76 44.46
C LEU A 763 -8.26 -9.21 44.81
N LEU A 764 -7.86 -9.10 46.08
CA LEU A 764 -6.52 -9.49 46.54
C LEU A 764 -6.30 -11.00 46.38
N ASP A 765 -7.31 -11.83 46.69
CA ASP A 765 -7.24 -13.28 46.49
C ASP A 765 -7.07 -13.66 45.01
N GLN A 766 -7.81 -13.02 44.10
CA GLN A 766 -7.68 -13.29 42.66
C GLN A 766 -6.35 -12.80 42.07
N LEU A 767 -5.75 -11.75 42.66
CA LEU A 767 -4.44 -11.22 42.27
C LEU A 767 -3.27 -11.93 42.95
N ASN A 768 -3.53 -12.79 43.93
CA ASN A 768 -2.51 -13.48 44.71
C ASN A 768 -1.50 -14.21 43.79
N PRO A 769 -0.20 -13.89 43.86
CA PRO A 769 0.81 -14.48 42.98
C PRO A 769 1.26 -15.90 43.39
N SER A 770 0.68 -16.49 44.44
CA SER A 770 1.04 -17.84 44.92
C SER A 770 0.84 -18.96 43.88
N ARG A 771 -0.04 -18.75 42.88
CA ARG A 771 -0.32 -19.70 41.80
C ARG A 771 -0.58 -18.94 40.50
N ASP A 772 -0.21 -19.54 39.36
CA ASP A 772 -0.58 -19.01 38.05
C ASP A 772 -2.03 -19.37 37.69
N SER A 773 -2.99 -18.86 38.45
CA SER A 773 -4.41 -19.14 38.25
C SER A 773 -5.09 -18.19 37.26
N ILE A 774 -4.65 -16.93 37.24
CA ILE A 774 -5.23 -15.88 36.39
C ILE A 774 -4.10 -15.02 35.79
N ARG A 775 -4.16 -14.85 34.47
CA ARG A 775 -3.32 -13.95 33.68
C ARG A 775 -4.14 -12.75 33.22
N ILE A 776 -3.54 -11.56 33.24
CA ILE A 776 -4.24 -10.31 32.92
C ILE A 776 -3.40 -9.55 31.91
N TYR A 777 -3.95 -9.30 30.72
CA TYR A 777 -3.21 -8.64 29.64
C TYR A 777 -3.84 -7.32 29.22
N GLY A 778 -2.99 -6.33 28.92
CA GLY A 778 -3.40 -5.06 28.31
C GLY A 778 -3.96 -4.01 29.27
N LEU A 779 -3.96 -4.28 30.58
CA LEU A 779 -4.50 -3.37 31.59
C LEU A 779 -3.73 -2.05 31.66
N GLU A 780 -2.40 -2.08 31.54
CA GLU A 780 -1.55 -0.89 31.68
C GLU A 780 -2.00 0.26 30.77
N TYR A 781 -2.38 -0.02 29.52
CA TYR A 781 -2.85 1.03 28.60
C TYR A 781 -4.24 1.54 28.90
N VAL A 782 -5.14 0.63 29.26
CA VAL A 782 -6.50 0.98 29.63
C VAL A 782 -6.48 1.85 30.89
N ALA A 783 -5.61 1.53 31.86
CA ALA A 783 -5.45 2.28 33.11
C ALA A 783 -4.87 3.68 32.92
N GLN A 784 -4.12 3.95 31.83
CA GLN A 784 -3.62 5.30 31.52
C GLN A 784 -4.74 6.28 31.12
N HIS A 785 -5.89 5.76 30.66
CA HIS A 785 -7.00 6.56 30.14
C HIS A 785 -8.22 6.60 31.06
N LEU A 786 -8.35 5.62 31.96
CA LEU A 786 -9.48 5.50 32.89
C LEU A 786 -9.06 5.82 34.33
N THR A 787 -10.01 6.30 35.13
CA THR A 787 -9.80 6.45 36.57
C THR A 787 -9.61 5.10 37.25
N PRO A 788 -8.90 5.04 38.40
CA PRO A 788 -8.77 3.82 39.19
C PRO A 788 -10.06 3.07 39.49
N GLU A 789 -11.13 3.80 39.83
CA GLU A 789 -12.45 3.21 40.02
C GLU A 789 -12.96 2.47 38.76
N ASN A 790 -12.79 3.08 37.59
CA ASN A 790 -13.35 2.54 36.34
C ASN A 790 -12.57 1.33 35.82
N TRP A 791 -11.24 1.34 35.83
CA TRP A 791 -10.50 0.14 35.43
C TRP A 791 -10.59 -0.97 36.49
N LEU A 792 -10.76 -0.65 37.79
CA LEU A 792 -11.08 -1.66 38.82
C LEU A 792 -12.42 -2.36 38.54
N LYS A 793 -13.44 -1.62 38.08
CA LYS A 793 -14.73 -2.23 37.64
C LYS A 793 -14.52 -3.20 36.48
N LEU A 794 -13.67 -2.88 35.50
CA LEU A 794 -13.35 -3.77 34.39
C LEU A 794 -12.64 -5.05 34.86
N LEU A 795 -11.69 -4.93 35.81
CA LEU A 795 -11.04 -6.08 36.42
C LEU A 795 -12.02 -6.97 37.18
N ILE A 796 -12.86 -6.38 38.04
CA ILE A 796 -13.87 -7.11 38.81
C ILE A 796 -14.85 -7.80 37.86
N LEU A 797 -15.29 -7.13 36.80
CA LEU A 797 -16.13 -7.71 35.74
C LEU A 797 -15.44 -8.93 35.10
N GLY A 798 -14.15 -8.82 34.76
CA GLY A 798 -13.36 -9.93 34.22
C GLY A 798 -13.27 -11.11 35.19
N PHE A 799 -12.90 -10.87 36.46
CA PHE A 799 -12.81 -11.91 37.48
C PHE A 799 -14.15 -12.62 37.72
N ARG A 800 -15.25 -11.87 37.78
CA ARG A 800 -16.59 -12.44 37.96
C ARG A 800 -17.05 -13.19 36.72
N GLY A 801 -16.71 -12.71 35.52
CA GLY A 801 -16.92 -13.41 34.26
C GLY A 801 -16.22 -14.77 34.24
N LEU A 802 -14.94 -14.81 34.63
CA LEU A 802 -14.18 -16.05 34.73
C LEU A 802 -14.80 -17.01 35.76
N ALA A 803 -15.16 -16.53 36.94
CA ALA A 803 -15.77 -17.35 37.98
C ALA A 803 -17.12 -17.96 37.56
N GLN A 804 -17.93 -17.23 36.79
CA GLN A 804 -19.27 -17.65 36.40
C GLN A 804 -19.30 -18.52 35.13
N PHE A 805 -18.51 -18.18 34.12
CA PHE A 805 -18.62 -18.77 32.78
C PHE A 805 -17.43 -19.66 32.38
N CYS A 806 -16.31 -19.58 33.11
CA CYS A 806 -15.09 -20.32 32.82
C CYS A 806 -14.64 -21.15 34.05
N PRO A 807 -15.30 -22.30 34.32
CA PRO A 807 -14.91 -23.16 35.43
C PRO A 807 -13.45 -23.62 35.27
N GLY A 808 -12.73 -23.73 36.39
CA GLY A 808 -11.30 -24.03 36.36
C GLY A 808 -11.02 -25.45 35.87
N ASN A 809 -10.26 -25.57 34.77
CA ASN A 809 -9.93 -26.85 34.12
C ASN A 809 -8.46 -27.27 34.38
N GLY A 810 -7.83 -26.74 35.44
CA GLY A 810 -6.40 -26.98 35.75
C GLY A 810 -5.41 -26.15 34.92
N ARG A 811 -5.89 -25.28 34.01
CA ARG A 811 -5.09 -24.31 33.24
C ARG A 811 -5.29 -22.87 33.76
N PRO A 812 -4.31 -21.97 33.57
CA PRO A 812 -4.47 -20.55 33.89
C PRO A 812 -5.62 -19.94 33.07
N ARG A 813 -6.47 -19.13 33.72
CA ARG A 813 -7.55 -18.37 33.07
C ARG A 813 -7.06 -16.98 32.68
N VAL A 814 -7.67 -16.34 31.68
CA VAL A 814 -7.17 -15.09 31.11
C VAL A 814 -8.23 -13.99 31.16
N ILE A 815 -7.84 -12.79 31.59
CA ILE A 815 -8.57 -11.55 31.36
C ILE A 815 -7.84 -10.79 30.26
N ASP A 816 -8.50 -10.61 29.11
CA ASP A 816 -7.91 -9.93 27.95
C ASP A 816 -8.58 -8.56 27.74
N LEU A 817 -7.79 -7.50 27.83
CA LEU A 817 -8.20 -6.11 27.63
C LEU A 817 -7.62 -5.50 26.34
N HIS A 818 -6.99 -6.30 25.47
CA HIS A 818 -6.36 -5.77 24.26
C HIS A 818 -7.35 -5.07 23.32
N ASP A 819 -8.55 -5.61 23.12
CA ASP A 819 -9.54 -4.98 22.25
C ASP A 819 -9.96 -3.60 22.76
N LEU A 820 -10.09 -3.44 24.08
CA LEU A 820 -10.32 -2.12 24.69
C LEU A 820 -9.11 -1.21 24.48
N SER A 821 -7.90 -1.73 24.64
CA SER A 821 -6.66 -0.97 24.43
C SER A 821 -6.56 -0.36 23.02
N VAL A 822 -7.15 -0.99 22.00
CA VAL A 822 -7.14 -0.48 20.61
C VAL A 822 -8.00 0.78 20.45
N ILE A 823 -9.11 0.86 21.18
CA ILE A 823 -10.12 1.93 21.00
C ILE A 823 -10.09 2.99 22.12
N ILE A 824 -9.37 2.74 23.22
CA ILE A 824 -9.47 3.53 24.45
C ILE A 824 -9.14 5.01 24.22
N ASP A 825 -8.14 5.36 23.40
CA ASP A 825 -7.78 6.75 23.09
C ASP A 825 -8.97 7.58 22.58
N LEU A 826 -9.84 6.95 21.80
CA LEU A 826 -10.96 7.61 21.12
C LEU A 826 -12.28 7.47 21.90
N ARG A 827 -12.39 6.47 22.77
CA ARG A 827 -13.64 6.09 23.44
C ARG A 827 -13.58 6.10 24.97
N TYR A 828 -12.49 6.54 25.59
CA TYR A 828 -12.34 6.53 27.06
C TYR A 828 -13.49 7.25 27.79
N GLN A 829 -13.99 8.37 27.25
CA GLN A 829 -15.12 9.11 27.84
C GLN A 829 -16.41 8.29 27.80
N ALA A 830 -16.73 7.69 26.66
CA ALA A 830 -17.93 6.86 26.50
C ALA A 830 -17.86 5.59 27.36
N ILE A 831 -16.68 4.97 27.46
CA ILE A 831 -16.43 3.83 28.34
C ILE A 831 -16.61 4.25 29.81
N ALA A 832 -16.07 5.40 30.21
CA ALA A 832 -16.21 5.93 31.57
C ALA A 832 -17.68 6.24 31.92
N GLU A 833 -18.45 6.80 30.99
CA GLU A 833 -19.89 7.05 31.16
C GLU A 833 -20.67 5.75 31.36
N GLU A 834 -20.41 4.70 30.58
CA GLU A 834 -21.07 3.39 30.78
C GLU A 834 -20.69 2.77 32.13
N LEU A 835 -19.40 2.79 32.50
CA LEU A 835 -18.90 2.25 33.77
C LEU A 835 -19.44 3.04 34.97
N ALA A 836 -19.74 4.32 34.83
CA ALA A 836 -20.41 5.11 35.87
C ALA A 836 -21.84 4.59 36.17
N THR A 837 -22.51 3.96 35.20
CA THR A 837 -23.84 3.35 35.41
C THR A 837 -23.79 1.96 36.05
N LEU A 838 -22.59 1.40 36.27
CA LEU A 838 -22.36 0.07 36.81
C LEU A 838 -21.68 0.17 38.20
N PRO A 839 -22.46 0.18 39.30
CA PRO A 839 -21.90 0.19 40.65
C PRO A 839 -21.11 -1.08 40.92
N THR A 840 -19.96 -0.95 41.58
CA THR A 840 -19.02 -2.05 41.84
C THR A 840 -19.67 -3.19 42.64
N ASP A 841 -20.46 -2.88 43.67
CA ASP A 841 -21.20 -3.88 44.47
C ASP A 841 -22.16 -4.70 43.62
N ARG A 842 -22.82 -4.04 42.65
CA ARG A 842 -23.79 -4.68 41.76
C ARG A 842 -23.11 -5.61 40.75
N LEU A 843 -21.95 -5.21 40.22
CA LEU A 843 -21.12 -6.07 39.36
C LEU A 843 -20.63 -7.31 40.11
N PHE A 844 -20.35 -7.16 41.41
CA PHE A 844 -19.89 -8.25 42.25
C PHE A 844 -21.02 -9.23 42.60
N GLU A 845 -22.17 -8.74 43.09
CA GLU A 845 -23.23 -9.58 43.65
C GLU A 845 -24.24 -10.10 42.63
N ASP A 846 -24.59 -9.34 41.59
CA ASP A 846 -25.71 -9.65 40.68
C ASP A 846 -25.30 -10.50 39.47
N SER A 847 -25.41 -11.83 39.59
CA SER A 847 -25.15 -12.76 38.48
C SER A 847 -26.08 -12.58 37.26
N ARG A 848 -27.26 -11.95 37.44
CA ARG A 848 -28.17 -11.63 36.33
C ARG A 848 -27.66 -10.43 35.53
N LEU A 849 -27.02 -9.46 36.18
CA LEU A 849 -26.36 -8.35 35.51
C LEU A 849 -25.23 -8.86 34.59
N LEU A 850 -24.38 -9.76 35.09
CA LEU A 850 -23.32 -10.38 34.29
C LEU A 850 -23.88 -11.11 33.06
N SER A 851 -24.94 -11.90 33.26
CA SER A 851 -25.64 -12.60 32.16
C SER A 851 -26.31 -11.66 31.15
N ARG A 852 -26.62 -10.40 31.54
CA ARG A 852 -27.11 -9.37 30.63
C ARG A 852 -25.97 -8.75 29.83
N LEU A 853 -24.81 -8.53 30.44
CA LEU A 853 -23.62 -7.97 29.76
C LEU A 853 -23.07 -8.93 28.70
N THR A 854 -23.21 -10.25 28.88
CA THR A 854 -22.86 -11.24 27.84
C THR A 854 -23.83 -11.26 26.66
N LYS A 855 -25.03 -10.70 26.82
CA LYS A 855 -26.08 -10.62 25.78
C LYS A 855 -26.25 -9.21 25.23
N ALA A 856 -25.50 -8.24 25.74
CA ALA A 856 -25.56 -6.87 25.30
C ALA A 856 -25.00 -6.74 23.88
N SER A 857 -25.63 -5.90 23.07
CA SER A 857 -25.19 -5.62 21.70
C SER A 857 -24.50 -4.26 21.57
N VAL A 858 -24.55 -3.42 22.61
CA VAL A 858 -23.99 -2.06 22.67
C VAL A 858 -23.58 -1.73 24.11
N GLY A 859 -22.67 -0.78 24.29
CA GLY A 859 -22.09 -0.42 25.58
C GLY A 859 -20.99 -1.39 26.00
N ILE A 860 -20.83 -1.58 27.32
CA ILE A 860 -19.92 -2.57 27.88
C ILE A 860 -20.50 -3.98 27.70
N ILE A 861 -19.74 -4.86 27.06
CA ILE A 861 -20.07 -6.24 26.76
C ILE A 861 -19.03 -7.14 27.44
N LEU A 862 -19.45 -8.30 27.92
CA LEU A 862 -18.54 -9.32 28.43
C LEU A 862 -18.53 -10.51 27.47
N LEU A 863 -17.45 -10.66 26.71
CA LEU A 863 -17.21 -11.84 25.89
C LEU A 863 -16.48 -12.89 26.73
N TYR A 864 -16.72 -14.17 26.46
CA TYR A 864 -16.00 -15.24 27.15
C TYR A 864 -15.83 -16.47 26.24
N ASN A 865 -14.78 -17.25 26.51
CA ASN A 865 -14.58 -18.58 25.95
C ASN A 865 -14.35 -19.57 27.11
N SER A 866 -15.29 -20.48 27.33
CA SER A 866 -15.24 -21.45 28.43
C SER A 866 -14.13 -22.50 28.24
N ASP A 867 -13.82 -22.88 27.00
CA ASP A 867 -12.90 -23.97 26.70
C ASP A 867 -11.44 -23.55 26.95
N GLU A 868 -11.14 -22.28 26.68
CA GLU A 868 -9.82 -21.68 26.88
C GLU A 868 -9.70 -20.90 28.19
N GLY A 869 -10.83 -20.65 28.86
CA GLY A 869 -10.87 -19.94 30.13
C GLY A 869 -10.59 -18.45 30.00
N VAL A 870 -11.11 -17.80 28.96
CA VAL A 870 -10.85 -16.40 28.64
C VAL A 870 -12.11 -15.55 28.91
N ALA A 871 -11.93 -14.39 29.55
CA ALA A 871 -12.94 -13.34 29.67
C ALA A 871 -12.43 -12.03 29.08
N LYS A 872 -13.22 -11.41 28.20
CA LYS A 872 -12.87 -10.16 27.54
C LYS A 872 -13.95 -9.10 27.76
N PRO A 873 -13.70 -8.11 28.65
CA PRO A 873 -14.47 -6.88 28.64
C PRO A 873 -14.28 -6.17 27.30
N PHE A 874 -15.38 -5.85 26.63
CA PHE A 874 -15.41 -5.25 25.30
C PHE A 874 -16.33 -4.03 25.30
N TYR A 875 -16.15 -3.11 24.36
CA TYR A 875 -17.03 -1.95 24.20
C TYR A 875 -17.50 -1.81 22.76
N GLN A 876 -18.81 -1.65 22.58
CA GLN A 876 -19.45 -1.42 21.30
C GLN A 876 -20.23 -0.10 21.32
N ASP A 877 -19.98 0.77 20.35
CA ASP A 877 -20.68 2.06 20.25
C ASP A 877 -22.20 1.89 20.10
N ARG A 878 -22.97 2.77 20.76
CA ARG A 878 -24.44 2.84 20.60
C ARG A 878 -24.87 3.43 19.25
N LEU A 879 -23.95 4.09 18.55
CA LEU A 879 -24.20 4.75 17.26
C LEU A 879 -24.26 3.72 16.13
N GLN A 880 -25.44 3.54 15.53
CA GLN A 880 -25.63 2.71 14.33
C GLN A 880 -25.26 3.46 13.05
N LEU A 881 -23.98 3.83 12.89
CA LEU A 881 -23.52 4.62 11.74
C LEU A 881 -23.86 3.95 10.41
N GLN A 882 -23.75 2.63 10.32
CA GLN A 882 -23.97 1.88 9.08
C GLN A 882 -25.40 2.02 8.55
N LEU A 883 -26.39 1.93 9.43
CA LEU A 883 -27.81 2.08 9.09
C LEU A 883 -28.13 3.53 8.63
N LEU A 884 -27.42 4.50 9.19
CA LEU A 884 -27.53 5.91 8.83
C LEU A 884 -26.90 6.21 7.46
N LEU A 885 -25.79 5.54 7.13
CA LEU A 885 -25.18 5.61 5.80
C LEU A 885 -26.10 5.02 4.72
N GLU A 886 -26.82 3.95 5.02
CA GLU A 886 -27.82 3.34 4.13
C GLU A 886 -29.00 4.30 3.87
N GLN A 887 -29.57 4.90 4.91
CA GLN A 887 -30.68 5.87 4.79
C GLN A 887 -30.35 7.08 3.90
N MET A 888 -29.08 7.51 3.88
CA MET A 888 -28.64 8.60 2.99
C MET A 888 -28.62 8.18 1.53
N GLN A 889 -28.33 6.91 1.24
CA GLN A 889 -28.27 6.40 -0.14
C GLN A 889 -29.66 6.28 -0.79
N ASP A 890 -30.73 6.24 0.01
CA ASP A 890 -32.11 6.03 -0.46
C ASP A 890 -32.86 7.31 -0.88
N GLN A 891 -32.34 8.51 -0.61
CA GLN A 891 -33.04 9.79 -0.87
C GLN A 891 -33.16 10.14 -2.36
N GLN A 892 -34.37 10.39 -2.89
CA GLN A 892 -34.63 10.63 -4.33
C GLN A 892 -34.68 12.11 -4.74
N GLU A 893 -34.63 13.04 -3.79
CA GLU A 893 -34.71 14.48 -4.06
C GLU A 893 -33.55 15.23 -3.37
N ILE A 894 -33.11 16.32 -4.00
CA ILE A 894 -31.92 17.08 -3.57
C ILE A 894 -32.15 17.75 -2.21
N SER A 895 -33.34 18.31 -1.98
CA SER A 895 -33.64 19.05 -0.75
C SER A 895 -33.76 18.16 0.50
N PRO A 896 -34.49 17.02 0.49
CA PRO A 896 -34.52 16.08 1.62
C PRO A 896 -33.15 15.51 2.01
N LEU A 897 -32.27 15.23 1.03
CA LEU A 897 -30.90 14.74 1.27
C LEU A 897 -30.04 15.75 2.04
N LYS A 898 -30.07 17.02 1.65
CA LYS A 898 -29.35 18.11 2.35
C LYS A 898 -29.82 18.24 3.80
N ASN A 899 -31.12 18.17 4.02
CA ASN A 899 -31.70 18.28 5.36
C ASN A 899 -31.30 17.11 6.28
N LEU A 900 -31.26 15.88 5.76
CA LEU A 900 -30.80 14.71 6.49
C LEU A 900 -29.33 14.84 6.93
N TYR A 901 -28.44 15.20 6.00
CA TYR A 901 -27.00 15.37 6.28
C TYR A 901 -26.74 16.41 7.39
N HIS A 902 -27.31 17.60 7.26
CA HIS A 902 -27.10 18.67 8.25
C HIS A 902 -27.68 18.32 9.62
N ARG A 903 -28.82 17.61 9.67
CA ARG A 903 -29.42 17.17 10.93
C ARG A 903 -28.54 16.16 11.65
N GLU A 904 -28.04 15.14 10.97
CA GLU A 904 -27.25 14.08 11.59
C GLU A 904 -25.82 14.55 11.93
N LEU A 905 -25.21 15.41 11.10
CA LEU A 905 -23.92 16.04 11.41
C LEU A 905 -24.01 16.90 12.69
N LYS A 906 -25.13 17.63 12.87
CA LYS A 906 -25.38 18.40 14.09
C LYS A 906 -25.53 17.50 15.31
N LYS A 907 -26.18 16.33 15.19
CA LYS A 907 -26.25 15.35 16.29
C LYS A 907 -24.88 14.82 16.66
N LEU A 908 -24.05 14.41 15.68
CA LEU A 908 -22.70 13.89 15.93
C LEU A 908 -21.82 14.91 16.67
N LYS A 909 -21.91 16.19 16.31
CA LYS A 909 -21.19 17.29 16.98
C LYS A 909 -21.66 17.56 18.41
N ASN A 910 -22.86 17.09 18.77
CA ASN A 910 -23.47 17.32 20.08
C ASN A 910 -23.31 16.12 21.04
N TYR A 911 -22.62 15.04 20.63
CA TYR A 911 -22.29 13.95 21.55
C TYR A 911 -21.24 14.39 22.58
N THR A 912 -21.26 13.75 23.75
CA THR A 912 -20.36 14.06 24.88
C THR A 912 -18.93 13.55 24.69
N TYR A 913 -18.67 12.77 23.65
CA TYR A 913 -17.38 12.16 23.33
C TYR A 913 -16.94 12.40 21.88
N HIS A 914 -15.68 12.10 21.56
CA HIS A 914 -15.09 12.30 20.23
C HIS A 914 -15.80 11.48 19.14
N THR A 915 -16.34 12.17 18.11
CA THR A 915 -17.04 11.57 16.95
C THR A 915 -16.50 12.00 15.57
N GLU A 916 -15.31 12.58 15.50
CA GLU A 916 -14.76 13.14 14.25
C GLU A 916 -14.60 12.09 13.12
N ASP A 917 -14.23 10.87 13.51
CA ASP A 917 -14.16 9.70 12.63
C ASP A 917 -15.53 9.40 11.97
N TYR A 918 -16.61 9.49 12.74
CA TYR A 918 -17.97 9.30 12.24
C TYR A 918 -18.47 10.47 11.38
N GLN A 919 -18.08 11.71 11.71
CA GLN A 919 -18.42 12.89 10.91
C GLN A 919 -17.82 12.80 9.50
N LYS A 920 -16.59 12.29 9.38
CA LYS A 920 -15.93 12.11 8.08
C LYS A 920 -16.67 11.11 7.20
N LEU A 921 -16.97 9.91 7.72
CA LEU A 921 -17.70 8.87 7.00
C LEU A 921 -19.08 9.33 6.53
N LEU A 922 -19.77 10.15 7.33
CA LEU A 922 -21.07 10.74 6.98
C LEU A 922 -20.96 11.71 5.79
N SER A 923 -19.92 12.54 5.79
CA SER A 923 -19.68 13.52 4.73
C SER A 923 -19.44 12.85 3.38
N ASP A 924 -18.64 11.78 3.36
CA ASP A 924 -18.31 11.07 2.13
C ASP A 924 -19.56 10.45 1.47
N SER A 925 -20.50 9.91 2.27
CA SER A 925 -21.75 9.33 1.76
C SER A 925 -22.72 10.36 1.17
N PHE A 926 -22.80 11.57 1.77
CA PHE A 926 -23.64 12.68 1.30
C PHE A 926 -23.32 13.11 -0.13
N HIS A 927 -22.05 13.42 -0.39
CA HIS A 927 -21.60 13.93 -1.68
C HIS A 927 -21.88 12.93 -2.80
N LYS A 928 -21.69 11.63 -2.52
CA LYS A 928 -21.95 10.55 -3.48
C LYS A 928 -23.41 10.48 -3.94
N ARG A 929 -24.39 10.77 -3.09
CA ARG A 929 -25.82 10.68 -3.47
C ARG A 929 -26.31 11.92 -4.22
N LEU A 930 -25.83 13.11 -3.84
CA LEU A 930 -26.24 14.39 -4.46
C LEU A 930 -26.02 14.39 -5.98
N GLN A 931 -24.86 13.88 -6.42
CA GLN A 931 -24.49 13.82 -7.83
C GLN A 931 -25.49 13.05 -8.69
N LYS A 932 -26.00 11.91 -8.20
CA LYS A 932 -26.94 11.05 -8.95
C LYS A 932 -28.27 11.72 -9.27
N LEU A 933 -28.72 12.67 -8.44
CA LEU A 933 -30.01 13.33 -8.62
C LEU A 933 -29.97 14.43 -9.69
N ILE A 934 -28.83 15.10 -9.86
CA ILE A 934 -28.64 16.17 -10.85
C ILE A 934 -28.73 15.61 -12.29
N GLU A 935 -28.16 14.43 -12.53
CA GLU A 935 -28.16 13.77 -13.85
C GLU A 935 -29.57 13.45 -14.38
N GLN A 936 -30.54 13.25 -13.48
CA GLN A 936 -31.92 12.91 -13.86
C GLN A 936 -32.69 14.13 -14.43
N ALA A 937 -32.34 15.36 -14.03
CA ALA A 937 -33.04 16.57 -14.46
C ALA A 937 -32.73 16.97 -15.93
N ILE A 938 -31.48 16.83 -16.37
CA ILE A 938 -30.99 17.27 -17.70
C ILE A 938 -31.66 16.52 -18.86
N LYS A 939 -31.92 15.22 -18.70
CA LYS A 939 -32.51 14.37 -19.75
C LYS A 939 -33.92 14.81 -20.18
N ASN A 940 -34.67 15.49 -19.33
CA ASN A 940 -36.06 15.84 -19.63
C ASN A 940 -36.20 17.03 -20.61
N LEU A 941 -35.18 17.90 -20.76
CA LEU A 941 -35.28 19.16 -21.50
C LEU A 941 -34.68 19.12 -22.93
N GLN A 942 -33.70 18.25 -23.20
CA GLN A 942 -33.08 18.01 -24.52
C GLN A 942 -34.09 17.78 -25.66
N LYS A 943 -35.27 17.26 -25.33
CA LYS A 943 -36.32 16.90 -26.27
C LYS A 943 -36.96 18.11 -27.00
N LYS A 944 -36.77 19.36 -26.53
CA LYS A 944 -37.41 20.57 -27.08
C LYS A 944 -36.71 21.27 -28.28
N MET A 945 -35.38 21.17 -28.48
CA MET A 945 -34.62 22.00 -29.47
C MET A 945 -34.66 21.57 -30.95
N ARG A 946 -34.92 20.29 -31.27
CA ARG A 946 -34.67 19.70 -32.60
C ARG A 946 -35.63 20.11 -33.76
N GLN A 947 -36.31 21.25 -33.70
CA GLN A 947 -37.49 21.53 -34.55
C GLN A 947 -37.42 22.80 -35.47
N GLN A 948 -36.24 23.28 -36.00
CA GLN A 948 -36.04 24.62 -36.71
C GLN A 948 -35.35 24.63 -38.14
N ARG A 949 -35.28 25.76 -38.94
CA ARG A 949 -34.85 25.78 -40.40
C ARG A 949 -33.95 26.92 -41.00
N SER A 950 -33.70 28.04 -40.34
CA SER A 950 -32.76 29.09 -40.81
C SER A 950 -31.59 29.20 -39.82
N PHE A 951 -30.51 29.89 -40.19
CA PHE A 951 -29.38 30.08 -39.27
C PHE A 951 -29.74 30.87 -37.98
N SER A 952 -30.94 31.47 -37.80
CA SER A 952 -31.29 32.40 -36.69
C SER A 952 -32.35 31.97 -35.64
N ALA A 953 -33.18 30.93 -35.87
CA ALA A 953 -34.28 30.54 -34.96
C ALA A 953 -33.89 29.52 -33.85
N ILE A 954 -32.68 28.97 -33.93
CA ILE A 954 -32.14 27.90 -33.06
C ILE A 954 -31.59 28.48 -31.74
N GLU A 955 -31.47 29.80 -31.65
CA GLU A 955 -30.81 30.53 -30.57
C GLU A 955 -31.68 30.70 -29.29
N ARG A 956 -33.02 30.83 -29.39
CA ARG A 956 -33.92 31.17 -28.25
C ARG A 956 -34.17 30.08 -27.19
N VAL A 957 -34.06 28.80 -27.53
CA VAL A 957 -34.35 27.65 -26.61
C VAL A 957 -33.14 27.34 -25.71
N PHE A 958 -31.98 27.87 -26.07
CA PHE A 958 -30.73 27.74 -25.35
C PHE A 958 -30.74 28.52 -24.01
N ASP A 959 -31.48 29.63 -23.94
CA ASP A 959 -31.45 30.55 -22.79
C ASP A 959 -32.20 30.06 -21.52
N GLU A 960 -33.32 29.31 -21.62
CA GLU A 960 -34.10 28.80 -20.45
C GLU A 960 -33.33 27.79 -19.59
N LEU A 961 -32.39 27.06 -20.18
CA LEU A 961 -31.67 25.93 -19.56
C LEU A 961 -30.49 26.41 -18.70
N MET A 962 -30.01 27.62 -18.98
CA MET A 962 -28.90 28.24 -18.26
C MET A 962 -29.31 28.76 -16.85
N ALA A 963 -30.60 29.08 -16.62
CA ALA A 963 -31.08 29.60 -15.32
C ALA A 963 -31.17 28.54 -14.19
N LEU A 964 -31.51 27.29 -14.54
CA LEU A 964 -31.64 26.17 -13.58
C LEU A 964 -30.27 25.61 -13.12
N ALA A 965 -29.27 25.80 -13.98
CA ALA A 965 -27.87 25.46 -13.73
C ALA A 965 -27.24 26.35 -12.63
N GLU A 966 -27.75 27.57 -12.47
CA GLU A 966 -27.20 28.58 -11.55
C GLU A 966 -27.62 28.34 -10.08
N GLU A 967 -28.87 27.93 -9.82
CA GLU A 967 -29.42 27.74 -8.45
C GLU A 967 -28.88 26.49 -7.72
N ASN A 968 -28.41 25.49 -8.48
CA ASN A 968 -27.95 24.19 -7.97
C ASN A 968 -26.48 23.89 -8.28
N ALA A 969 -25.73 24.87 -8.80
CA ALA A 969 -24.31 24.79 -9.15
C ALA A 969 -23.97 23.59 -10.06
N PHE A 970 -24.58 23.55 -11.25
CA PHE A 970 -24.31 22.54 -12.27
C PHE A 970 -22.86 22.63 -12.78
N SER A 971 -22.32 21.52 -13.28
CA SER A 971 -20.96 21.45 -13.83
C SER A 971 -20.86 21.95 -15.27
N GLU A 972 -19.68 22.38 -15.70
CA GLU A 972 -19.43 22.89 -17.08
C GLU A 972 -19.84 21.91 -18.19
N GLU A 973 -19.69 20.59 -17.99
CA GLU A 973 -20.13 19.56 -18.94
C GLU A 973 -21.65 19.57 -19.18
N GLN A 974 -22.42 19.90 -18.13
CA GLN A 974 -23.88 19.98 -18.21
C GLN A 974 -24.32 21.23 -18.98
N ILE A 975 -23.45 22.25 -19.07
CA ILE A 975 -23.63 23.46 -19.87
C ILE A 975 -23.20 23.24 -21.33
N GLN A 976 -22.08 22.56 -21.59
CA GLN A 976 -21.58 22.27 -22.94
C GLN A 976 -22.54 21.41 -23.77
N LEU A 977 -23.21 20.44 -23.14
CA LEU A 977 -24.24 19.59 -23.79
C LEU A 977 -25.41 20.40 -24.36
N ILE A 978 -25.69 21.59 -23.82
CA ILE A 978 -26.74 22.49 -24.27
C ILE A 978 -26.29 23.25 -25.55
N THR A 979 -24.98 23.50 -25.71
CA THR A 979 -24.34 24.25 -26.81
C THR A 979 -24.22 23.45 -28.12
N ASP A 980 -23.78 22.19 -28.05
CA ASP A 980 -23.53 21.36 -29.24
C ASP A 980 -24.81 21.09 -30.07
N MET A 981 -25.98 21.24 -29.44
CA MET A 981 -27.27 21.10 -30.11
C MET A 981 -27.57 22.22 -31.14
N TYR A 982 -26.77 23.29 -31.19
CA TYR A 982 -26.92 24.46 -32.07
C TYR A 982 -26.19 24.34 -33.44
N GLU A 983 -24.89 24.00 -33.47
CA GLU A 983 -23.99 23.96 -34.66
C GLU A 983 -24.46 23.01 -35.78
N PHE A 984 -25.03 21.87 -35.40
CA PHE A 984 -25.47 20.81 -36.32
C PHE A 984 -26.44 21.28 -37.43
N ASN A 985 -27.17 22.36 -37.22
CA ASN A 985 -28.17 22.81 -38.18
C ASN A 985 -27.59 23.71 -39.32
N ARG A 986 -26.26 23.98 -39.34
CA ARG A 986 -25.58 24.94 -40.25
C ARG A 986 -25.09 24.36 -41.61
N ASP A 987 -24.55 23.15 -41.64
CA ASP A 987 -23.86 22.58 -42.83
C ASP A 987 -24.73 22.27 -44.06
N ARG A 988 -26.06 22.30 -43.92
CA ARG A 988 -27.02 21.90 -44.97
C ARG A 988 -27.00 22.76 -46.26
N LEU A 989 -26.22 23.85 -46.36
CA LEU A 989 -26.34 24.86 -47.42
C LEU A 989 -25.21 24.91 -48.50
N ARG A 990 -24.14 24.11 -48.38
CA ARG A 990 -22.87 24.23 -49.16
C ARG A 990 -22.81 23.50 -50.53
N SER A 991 -23.68 22.53 -50.78
CA SER A 991 -23.51 21.50 -51.83
C SER A 991 -23.87 21.86 -53.30
N ARG A 992 -24.04 23.13 -53.68
CA ARG A 992 -24.66 23.54 -54.98
C ARG A 992 -23.73 23.97 -56.16
N ARG A 993 -22.38 24.06 -56.05
CA ARG A 993 -21.43 24.63 -57.08
C ARG A 993 -20.55 23.62 -57.83
N LEU A 994 -20.47 22.40 -57.31
CA LEU A 994 -19.59 21.33 -57.77
C LEU A 994 -19.87 20.86 -59.21
N GLU A 995 -21.08 21.08 -59.72
CA GLU A 995 -21.61 20.40 -60.92
C GLU A 995 -21.06 20.90 -62.28
N ALA A 996 -20.35 22.04 -62.36
CA ALA A 996 -20.00 22.67 -63.66
C ALA A 996 -18.65 22.24 -64.32
N ILE A 997 -17.62 21.87 -63.56
CA ILE A 997 -16.26 21.56 -64.08
C ILE A 997 -16.19 20.19 -64.78
N TYR A 998 -17.13 19.31 -64.47
CA TYR A 998 -17.15 17.94 -64.96
C TYR A 998 -17.47 17.81 -66.46
N GLU A 999 -18.00 18.85 -67.10
CA GLU A 999 -18.34 18.81 -68.53
C GLU A 999 -17.11 18.94 -69.45
N GLU A 1000 -16.02 19.61 -69.03
CA GLU A 1000 -14.86 19.91 -69.90
C GLU A 1000 -13.88 18.74 -70.10
N ILE A 1001 -13.67 17.92 -69.05
CA ILE A 1001 -12.74 16.77 -69.07
C ILE A 1001 -13.20 15.66 -70.04
N HIS A 1002 -14.48 15.67 -70.39
CA HIS A 1002 -15.10 14.65 -71.23
C HIS A 1002 -14.76 14.78 -72.74
N GLY A 1003 -14.06 15.83 -73.16
CA GLY A 1003 -13.78 16.13 -74.58
C GLY A 1003 -12.45 15.63 -75.19
N CYS A 1004 -11.56 14.94 -74.45
CA CYS A 1004 -10.21 14.54 -74.93
C CYS A 1004 -10.14 13.12 -75.57
N SER A 1005 -9.35 12.93 -76.65
CA SER A 1005 -9.41 11.73 -77.52
C SER A 1005 -8.13 10.85 -77.60
N THR A 1006 -6.95 11.31 -77.17
CA THR A 1006 -5.71 10.51 -77.15
C THR A 1006 -4.94 10.64 -75.83
N THR A 1007 -4.10 9.65 -75.47
CA THR A 1007 -3.29 9.74 -74.24
C THR A 1007 -2.35 10.96 -74.29
N ALA A 1008 -1.79 11.29 -75.45
CA ALA A 1008 -0.97 12.50 -75.63
C ALA A 1008 -1.74 13.81 -75.35
N GLU A 1009 -2.98 13.98 -75.85
CA GLU A 1009 -3.84 15.15 -75.60
C GLU A 1009 -4.27 15.26 -74.13
N LEU A 1010 -4.53 14.14 -73.46
CA LEU A 1010 -4.90 14.10 -72.05
C LEU A 1010 -3.74 14.56 -71.15
N PHE A 1011 -2.51 14.16 -71.48
CA PHE A 1011 -1.32 14.64 -70.79
C PHE A 1011 -1.03 16.12 -71.04
N GLU A 1012 -1.41 16.69 -72.20
CA GLU A 1012 -1.33 18.14 -72.46
C GLU A 1012 -2.38 18.94 -71.68
N LEU A 1013 -3.67 18.53 -71.64
CA LEU A 1013 -4.72 19.21 -70.85
C LEU A 1013 -4.41 19.18 -69.34
N TRP A 1014 -3.81 18.08 -68.87
CA TRP A 1014 -3.38 17.94 -67.49
C TRP A 1014 -2.34 18.99 -67.08
N GLN A 1015 -1.47 19.43 -68.00
CA GLN A 1015 -0.52 20.51 -67.71
C GLN A 1015 -1.22 21.87 -67.49
N THR A 1016 -2.38 22.12 -68.10
CA THR A 1016 -3.11 23.40 -68.06
C THR A 1016 -4.02 23.54 -66.83
N ILE A 1017 -4.87 22.56 -66.53
CA ILE A 1017 -5.76 22.58 -65.34
C ILE A 1017 -4.95 22.48 -64.04
N ARG A 1018 -3.78 21.83 -64.09
CA ARG A 1018 -2.82 21.80 -62.98
C ARG A 1018 -2.38 23.22 -62.55
N LEU A 1019 -2.34 24.19 -63.46
CA LEU A 1019 -1.98 25.59 -63.15
C LEU A 1019 -3.14 26.38 -62.49
N GLU A 1020 -4.41 26.10 -62.81
CA GLU A 1020 -5.59 26.80 -62.23
C GLU A 1020 -5.92 26.34 -60.81
N LEU A 1021 -5.79 25.03 -60.55
CA LEU A 1021 -5.94 24.45 -59.21
C LEU A 1021 -4.89 24.96 -58.22
N MET A 1022 -3.74 25.41 -58.71
CA MET A 1022 -2.72 26.06 -57.89
C MET A 1022 -3.10 27.50 -57.47
N ASN A 1023 -4.13 28.14 -58.06
CA ASN A 1023 -4.41 29.58 -57.90
C ASN A 1023 -5.63 30.01 -57.01
N ASN A 1024 -6.66 29.17 -56.71
CA ASN A 1024 -7.96 29.59 -56.06
C ASN A 1024 -8.35 28.87 -54.73
N GLN A 1025 -7.40 28.57 -53.86
CA GLN A 1025 -7.53 27.54 -52.81
C GLN A 1025 -8.39 27.88 -51.55
N SER A 1026 -8.71 29.14 -51.23
CA SER A 1026 -9.25 29.58 -49.91
C SER A 1026 -10.77 29.51 -49.70
N HIS A 1027 -11.58 29.60 -50.76
CA HIS A 1027 -13.05 29.60 -50.68
C HIS A 1027 -13.69 28.28 -51.15
N LEU A 1028 -12.94 27.48 -51.93
CA LEU A 1028 -13.39 26.25 -52.57
C LEU A 1028 -12.93 24.99 -51.82
N GLY A 1029 -11.78 25.07 -51.15
CA GLY A 1029 -11.22 23.98 -50.37
C GLY A 1029 -10.56 22.87 -51.22
N LYS A 1030 -9.84 21.99 -50.52
CA LYS A 1030 -9.02 20.90 -51.07
C LYS A 1030 -9.83 19.85 -51.85
N GLU A 1031 -11.07 19.64 -51.42
CA GLU A 1031 -12.03 18.67 -52.00
C GLU A 1031 -12.37 18.96 -53.47
N PHE A 1032 -12.28 20.23 -53.87
CA PHE A 1032 -12.56 20.66 -55.24
C PHE A 1032 -11.46 20.26 -56.24
N ALA A 1033 -10.19 20.17 -55.79
CA ALA A 1033 -9.06 19.77 -56.63
C ALA A 1033 -8.97 18.24 -56.83
N ASP A 1034 -9.31 17.47 -55.79
CA ASP A 1034 -9.34 16.00 -55.85
C ASP A 1034 -10.37 15.48 -56.86
N LEU A 1035 -11.50 16.18 -57.03
CA LEU A 1035 -12.55 15.84 -57.98
C LEU A 1035 -12.13 15.96 -59.46
N ILE A 1036 -11.13 16.80 -59.77
CA ILE A 1036 -10.60 17.00 -61.13
C ILE A 1036 -9.52 15.96 -61.48
N THR A 1037 -8.55 15.76 -60.59
CA THR A 1037 -7.42 14.80 -60.81
C THR A 1037 -7.92 13.36 -60.97
N SER A 1038 -8.97 13.01 -60.23
CA SER A 1038 -9.70 11.73 -60.34
C SER A 1038 -10.29 11.49 -61.74
N ARG A 1039 -10.69 12.57 -62.44
CA ARG A 1039 -11.30 12.48 -63.76
C ARG A 1039 -10.26 12.29 -64.89
N PHE A 1040 -9.03 12.78 -64.70
CA PHE A 1040 -7.89 12.50 -65.59
C PHE A 1040 -7.44 11.04 -65.53
N ASP A 1041 -7.28 10.49 -64.32
CA ASP A 1041 -6.93 9.07 -64.14
C ASP A 1041 -8.02 8.12 -64.69
N GLN A 1042 -9.29 8.54 -64.68
CA GLN A 1042 -10.38 7.80 -65.32
C GLN A 1042 -10.31 7.85 -66.85
N GLN A 1043 -9.99 8.99 -67.45
CA GLN A 1043 -9.88 9.14 -68.90
C GLN A 1043 -8.64 8.41 -69.45
N LEU A 1044 -7.53 8.40 -68.70
CA LEU A 1044 -6.33 7.61 -69.03
C LEU A 1044 -6.65 6.11 -69.05
N LYS A 1045 -7.30 5.60 -68.00
CA LYS A 1045 -7.77 4.20 -67.94
C LYS A 1045 -8.71 3.84 -69.10
N GLN A 1046 -9.43 4.79 -69.69
CA GLN A 1046 -10.28 4.56 -70.87
C GLN A 1046 -9.47 4.54 -72.16
N LEU A 1047 -8.50 5.46 -72.31
CA LEU A 1047 -7.64 5.57 -73.49
C LEU A 1047 -6.55 4.48 -73.58
N GLU A 1048 -6.14 3.87 -72.46
CA GLU A 1048 -5.25 2.70 -72.42
C GLU A 1048 -5.97 1.37 -72.73
N ARG A 1049 -7.31 1.37 -72.67
CA ARG A 1049 -8.17 0.20 -72.95
C ARG A 1049 -8.71 0.17 -74.38
N SER A 1050 -8.62 1.29 -75.09
CA SER A 1050 -8.97 1.48 -76.51
C SER A 1050 -7.72 1.41 -77.37
#